data_AF-A0A8S1QDR3-F1
#
_entry.id   AF-A0A8S1QDR3-F1
#
_cell.length_a   1.000
_cell.length_b   1.000
_cell.length_c   1.000
_cell.angle_alpha   90.00
_cell.angle_beta   90.00
_cell.angle_gamma   90.00
#
_symmetry.space_group_name_H-M   'P 1'
#
loop_
_entity.id
_entity.type
_entity.pdbx_description
1 polymer ?
#
loop_
_entity_poly.entity_id
_entity_poly.type
_entity_poly.pdbx_seq_one_letter_code
_entity_poly.pdbx_strand_id
1 'polypeptide(L)'
;MNRIICVISFACLAMTQEQNESQSNRSFLDYNQKEVEQNYEMILAEVNEDRHRVFYFHKWSNFIVWGILVDIGLLANRYGIFLKQRLNLHSIIMGMCVLPTMIADILMSLIWNPPQFHGKENLAYWHAPIGFAFLGLMGLQSIGGLILKFCIENKKTQRTIKIQQLFHIYLGYLMYLIGKVECGLGFYEVYSHFVQDGKWNLIGFWITYILVFFWRVFLEFFYQNGTLFSFIFRIQDKQCCQPKTIQDALFVQHLIQNDLQSIQNDYKDQMWFIFNNDIVNLTGFIHPGGQYIWEKTKGREISRFIYGGQGLEDGSCPVYKHSVKAIQMIKQNTIGRINNINFVIQNNSVLQYNTNLWKLITINQISQKISYFGFDNEFRKISSQLTNYNQFGRYYQLKVQSNSLIHIRQYTCIMSMAPENIQYRKQLINFIDTQLYTKEGLEYIQQQPKYLNELPLIIKKYDSKNGFSQYIHQNQYEQYEITGPFGPSLCLPKQGKIVIICGGTGILPFLDLLDFLLQSVIYQIVEKRLGKDLANKLNPYESEFHTNLHITLVLAANNKSELIGSNIYFPLIHLQKLLSQQCFKMILKIKEWTDDVCCVNERFNKVFFQKHIGFISQYHKFYICGPPSMNKTIPNILKDLGVQEQNLHFV
;
A
#
# COMPACT_ATOMS: atom_id res chain seq x y z
N MET A 1 22.39 3.89 28.67
CA MET A 1 23.85 3.70 28.50
C MET A 1 24.56 3.49 29.84
N ASN A 2 24.35 4.35 30.85
CA ASN A 2 25.05 4.25 32.16
C ASN A 2 24.75 3.00 33.01
N ARG A 3 23.62 2.31 32.82
CA ARG A 3 23.32 1.06 33.55
C ARG A 3 23.99 -0.19 32.95
N ILE A 4 24.43 -0.14 31.68
CA ILE A 4 25.08 -1.28 31.00
C ILE A 4 26.58 -1.31 31.31
N ILE A 5 27.20 -0.13 31.46
CA ILE A 5 28.62 0.00 31.82
C ILE A 5 28.89 -0.53 33.25
N CYS A 6 27.92 -0.37 34.17
CA CYS A 6 28.08 -0.81 35.56
C CYS A 6 28.09 -2.35 35.73
N VAL A 7 27.38 -3.08 34.87
CA VAL A 7 27.33 -4.56 34.92
C VAL A 7 28.60 -5.19 34.36
N ILE A 8 29.22 -4.57 33.36
CA ILE A 8 30.47 -5.07 32.74
C ILE A 8 31.68 -4.83 33.67
N SER A 9 31.72 -3.71 34.41
CA SER A 9 32.79 -3.46 35.39
C SER A 9 32.76 -4.43 36.58
N PHE A 10 31.59 -4.89 37.02
CA PHE A 10 31.48 -5.85 38.12
C PHE A 10 31.95 -7.28 37.72
N ALA A 11 31.73 -7.67 36.47
CA ALA A 11 32.18 -8.98 35.96
C ALA A 11 33.71 -9.06 35.84
N CYS A 12 34.39 -7.98 35.42
CA CYS A 12 35.86 -7.94 35.34
C CYS A 12 36.54 -7.90 36.73
N LEU A 13 35.91 -7.30 37.73
CA LEU A 13 36.43 -7.25 39.11
C LEU A 13 36.28 -8.60 39.84
N ALA A 14 35.20 -9.33 39.61
CA ALA A 14 35.02 -10.66 40.19
C ALA A 14 36.04 -11.69 39.65
N MET A 15 36.41 -11.61 38.36
CA MET A 15 37.38 -12.53 37.76
C MET A 15 38.84 -12.29 38.17
N THR A 16 39.17 -11.10 38.68
CA THR A 16 40.55 -10.77 39.08
C THR A 16 40.84 -11.10 40.54
N GLN A 17 39.81 -11.25 41.38
CA GLN A 17 39.99 -11.53 42.80
C GLN A 17 40.17 -13.03 43.11
N GLU A 18 39.63 -13.92 42.27
CA GLU A 18 39.74 -15.38 42.44
C GLU A 18 41.10 -15.97 41.97
N GLN A 19 41.87 -15.23 41.17
CA GLN A 19 43.18 -15.71 40.67
C GLN A 19 44.34 -15.54 41.67
N ASN A 20 44.22 -14.67 42.68
CA ASN A 20 45.32 -14.39 43.60
C ASN A 20 45.39 -15.31 44.82
N GLU A 21 44.34 -16.08 45.15
CA GLU A 21 44.35 -16.98 46.33
C GLU A 21 44.72 -18.44 46.01
N SER A 22 44.85 -18.85 44.73
CA SER A 22 45.12 -20.27 44.38
C SER A 22 46.55 -20.58 43.92
N GLN A 23 47.47 -19.62 43.91
CA GLN A 23 48.81 -19.79 43.35
C GLN A 23 49.88 -20.36 44.30
N SER A 24 49.61 -20.62 45.58
CA SER A 24 50.65 -21.06 46.53
C SER A 24 50.77 -22.58 46.73
N ASN A 25 49.98 -23.44 46.07
CA ASN A 25 49.99 -24.90 46.33
C ASN A 25 49.95 -25.83 45.09
N ARG A 26 50.28 -25.37 43.87
CA ARG A 26 50.09 -26.17 42.63
C ARG A 26 51.35 -26.78 41.97
N SER A 27 52.55 -26.70 42.56
CA SER A 27 53.76 -27.18 41.86
C SER A 27 53.87 -28.72 41.74
N PHE A 28 53.08 -29.49 42.51
CA PHE A 28 53.12 -30.96 42.45
C PHE A 28 52.03 -31.58 41.56
N LEU A 29 50.91 -30.89 41.32
CA LEU A 29 49.83 -31.37 40.44
C LEU A 29 50.11 -31.10 38.95
N ASP A 30 50.88 -30.06 38.63
CA ASP A 30 51.22 -29.69 37.25
C ASP A 30 52.12 -30.73 36.53
N TYR A 31 52.85 -31.58 37.27
CA TYR A 31 53.74 -32.58 36.65
C TYR A 31 52.97 -33.81 36.13
N ASN A 32 52.00 -34.32 36.90
CA ASN A 32 51.14 -35.43 36.47
C ASN A 32 50.13 -34.99 35.40
N GLN A 33 49.73 -33.71 35.38
CA GLN A 33 48.77 -33.20 34.40
C GLN A 33 49.39 -33.08 32.99
N LYS A 34 50.69 -32.74 32.89
CA LYS A 34 51.42 -32.72 31.60
C LYS A 34 51.59 -34.10 30.98
N GLU A 35 51.79 -35.14 31.78
CA GLU A 35 51.93 -36.51 31.28
C GLU A 35 50.59 -37.09 30.78
N VAL A 36 49.46 -36.68 31.40
CA VAL A 36 48.11 -37.04 30.95
C VAL A 36 47.68 -36.25 29.70
N GLU A 37 48.04 -34.97 29.58
CA GLU A 37 47.79 -34.15 28.38
C GLU A 37 48.56 -34.68 27.15
N GLN A 38 49.86 -35.02 27.31
CA GLN A 38 50.65 -35.61 26.22
C GLN A 38 50.13 -36.99 25.80
N ASN A 39 49.59 -37.79 26.72
CA ASN A 39 48.99 -39.08 26.38
C ASN A 39 47.68 -38.93 25.59
N TYR A 40 46.87 -37.90 25.85
CA TYR A 40 45.59 -37.71 25.15
C TYR A 40 45.77 -37.24 23.69
N GLU A 41 46.74 -36.36 23.41
CA GLU A 41 47.07 -36.00 22.02
C GLU A 41 47.67 -37.19 21.26
N MET A 42 48.48 -38.04 21.91
CA MET A 42 49.00 -39.27 21.31
C MET A 42 47.90 -40.31 21.07
N ILE A 43 46.97 -40.48 22.03
CA ILE A 43 45.83 -41.39 21.90
C ILE A 43 44.86 -40.89 20.82
N LEU A 44 44.63 -39.59 20.68
CA LEU A 44 43.83 -39.04 19.58
C LEU A 44 44.54 -39.10 18.22
N ALA A 45 45.89 -39.04 18.20
CA ALA A 45 46.67 -39.23 16.99
C ALA A 45 46.73 -40.71 16.54
N GLU A 46 46.69 -41.68 17.48
CA GLU A 46 46.51 -43.10 17.17
C GLU A 46 45.05 -43.46 16.85
N VAL A 47 44.08 -42.72 17.40
CA VAL A 47 42.64 -42.96 17.19
C VAL A 47 42.15 -42.21 15.95
N ASN A 48 42.39 -42.86 14.80
CA ASN A 48 41.70 -42.71 13.52
C ASN A 48 41.59 -41.27 12.99
N GLU A 49 42.49 -40.90 12.06
CA GLU A 49 42.58 -39.59 11.39
C GLU A 49 41.21 -39.00 10.95
N ASP A 50 40.27 -39.87 10.58
CA ASP A 50 38.90 -39.50 10.22
C ASP A 50 38.12 -38.82 11.35
N ARG A 51 38.29 -39.25 12.61
CA ARG A 51 37.64 -38.63 13.78
C ARG A 51 38.11 -37.20 13.98
N HIS A 52 39.41 -36.98 13.84
CA HIS A 52 40.00 -35.65 13.96
C HIS A 52 39.47 -34.73 12.86
N ARG A 53 39.47 -35.17 11.60
CA ARG A 53 38.93 -34.40 10.47
C ARG A 53 37.47 -34.01 10.67
N VAL A 54 36.65 -34.94 11.14
CA VAL A 54 35.21 -34.71 11.35
C VAL A 54 34.96 -33.74 12.52
N PHE A 55 35.75 -33.84 13.59
CA PHE A 55 35.69 -32.90 14.71
C PHE A 55 36.01 -31.46 14.27
N TYR A 56 37.11 -31.25 13.54
CA TYR A 56 37.46 -29.92 13.04
C TYR A 56 36.48 -29.40 12.00
N PHE A 57 35.95 -30.29 11.15
CA PHE A 57 34.87 -29.93 10.24
C PHE A 57 33.65 -29.41 11.02
N HIS A 58 33.14 -30.17 12.00
CA HIS A 58 32.01 -29.77 12.83
C HIS A 58 32.25 -28.45 13.56
N LYS A 59 33.41 -28.31 14.22
CA LYS A 59 33.79 -27.08 14.93
C LYS A 59 33.76 -25.86 14.02
N TRP A 60 34.48 -25.90 12.90
CA TRP A 60 34.63 -24.74 12.03
C TRP A 60 33.41 -24.49 11.16
N SER A 61 32.72 -25.53 10.67
CA SER A 61 31.48 -25.38 9.91
C SER A 61 30.41 -24.70 10.75
N ASN A 62 30.20 -25.16 11.98
CA ASN A 62 29.18 -24.61 12.87
C ASN A 62 29.56 -23.20 13.33
N PHE A 63 30.85 -22.92 13.56
CA PHE A 63 31.30 -21.56 13.83
C PHE A 63 31.04 -20.60 12.66
N ILE A 64 31.39 -20.98 11.43
CA ILE A 64 31.17 -20.11 10.25
C ILE A 64 29.66 -19.89 10.06
N VAL A 65 28.88 -20.95 10.13
CA VAL A 65 27.43 -20.91 9.90
C VAL A 65 26.71 -20.13 11.00
N TRP A 66 26.83 -20.55 12.25
CA TRP A 66 26.07 -19.99 13.37
C TRP A 66 26.76 -18.79 14.00
N GLY A 67 28.08 -18.67 13.89
CA GLY A 67 28.82 -17.50 14.34
C GLY A 67 28.67 -16.29 13.41
N ILE A 68 28.59 -16.51 12.09
CA ILE A 68 28.63 -15.42 11.09
C ILE A 68 27.46 -15.48 10.09
N LEU A 69 27.29 -16.59 9.37
CA LEU A 69 26.38 -16.65 8.22
C LEU A 69 24.90 -16.46 8.59
N VAL A 70 24.47 -16.97 9.75
CA VAL A 70 23.11 -16.79 10.25
C VAL A 70 22.76 -15.32 10.45
N ASP A 71 23.71 -14.50 10.92
CA ASP A 71 23.50 -13.05 11.05
C ASP A 71 23.33 -12.42 9.68
N ILE A 72 24.16 -12.78 8.69
CA ILE A 72 24.01 -12.31 7.30
C ILE A 72 22.62 -12.65 6.77
N GLY A 73 22.12 -13.86 6.99
CA GLY A 73 20.79 -14.26 6.52
C GLY A 73 19.63 -13.55 7.24
N LEU A 74 19.79 -13.20 8.53
CA LEU A 74 18.84 -12.35 9.26
C LEU A 74 18.85 -10.91 8.75
N LEU A 75 20.05 -10.34 8.51
CA LEU A 75 20.23 -9.00 7.96
C LEU A 75 19.66 -8.90 6.53
N ALA A 76 19.91 -9.92 5.70
CA ALA A 76 19.39 -10.01 4.33
C ALA A 76 17.85 -10.01 4.32
N ASN A 77 17.20 -10.74 5.24
CA ASN A 77 15.74 -10.73 5.33
C ASN A 77 15.18 -9.40 5.88
N ARG A 78 15.85 -8.82 6.90
CA ARG A 78 15.41 -7.58 7.57
C ARG A 78 15.57 -6.35 6.66
N TYR A 79 16.71 -6.21 6.02
CA TYR A 79 17.04 -5.02 5.22
C TYR A 79 16.79 -5.23 3.73
N GLY A 80 16.79 -6.46 3.24
CA GLY A 80 16.42 -6.81 1.87
C GLY A 80 14.93 -6.77 1.58
N ILE A 81 14.10 -6.12 2.41
CA ILE A 81 12.65 -6.00 2.17
C ILE A 81 12.30 -5.40 0.80
N PHE A 82 13.23 -4.63 0.21
CA PHE A 82 13.09 -4.00 -1.11
C PHE A 82 13.71 -4.82 -2.26
N LEU A 83 14.31 -5.98 -1.97
CA LEU A 83 14.83 -6.87 -3.00
C LEU A 83 13.72 -7.77 -3.52
N LYS A 84 13.55 -7.84 -4.85
CA LYS A 84 12.57 -8.73 -5.51
C LYS A 84 12.66 -10.17 -5.00
N GLN A 85 13.88 -10.67 -4.87
CA GLN A 85 14.16 -12.06 -4.51
C GLN A 85 14.48 -12.27 -3.02
N ARG A 86 14.01 -11.39 -2.12
CA ARG A 86 14.40 -11.45 -0.69
C ARG A 86 14.12 -12.79 -0.01
N LEU A 87 12.98 -13.42 -0.32
CA LEU A 87 12.62 -14.71 0.28
C LEU A 87 13.50 -15.83 -0.26
N ASN A 88 13.88 -15.77 -1.55
CA ASN A 88 14.84 -16.70 -2.14
C ASN A 88 16.22 -16.51 -1.52
N LEU A 89 16.70 -15.28 -1.39
CA LEU A 89 17.99 -14.97 -0.78
C LEU A 89 18.04 -15.48 0.67
N HIS A 90 17.00 -15.21 1.47
CA HIS A 90 16.89 -15.72 2.83
C HIS A 90 16.87 -17.25 2.87
N SER A 91 16.06 -17.90 2.01
CA SER A 91 15.97 -19.36 1.93
C SER A 91 17.29 -20.00 1.52
N ILE A 92 18.04 -19.39 0.59
CA ILE A 92 19.34 -19.89 0.13
C ILE A 92 20.36 -19.78 1.26
N ILE A 93 20.48 -18.60 1.90
CA ILE A 93 21.43 -18.40 3.01
C ILE A 93 21.09 -19.34 4.17
N MET A 94 19.82 -19.46 4.57
CA MET A 94 19.42 -20.38 5.63
C MET A 94 19.61 -21.84 5.25
N GLY A 95 19.40 -22.20 3.97
CA GLY A 95 19.75 -23.53 3.46
C GLY A 95 21.25 -23.82 3.55
N MET A 96 22.10 -22.84 3.23
CA MET A 96 23.55 -22.90 3.41
C MET A 96 23.98 -22.93 4.89
N CYS A 97 23.12 -22.51 5.82
CA CYS A 97 23.35 -22.71 7.24
C CYS A 97 22.98 -24.14 7.67
N VAL A 98 21.76 -24.56 7.34
CA VAL A 98 21.20 -25.82 7.83
C VAL A 98 21.93 -27.03 7.24
N LEU A 99 22.20 -27.05 5.93
CA LEU A 99 22.80 -28.23 5.27
C LEU A 99 24.19 -28.60 5.84
N PRO A 100 25.17 -27.67 5.98
CA PRO A 100 26.46 -28.01 6.57
C PRO A 100 26.35 -28.41 8.05
N THR A 101 25.48 -27.76 8.81
CA THR A 101 25.24 -28.11 10.23
C THR A 101 24.71 -29.55 10.34
N MET A 102 23.70 -29.91 9.54
CA MET A 102 23.16 -31.27 9.50
C MET A 102 24.22 -32.31 9.12
N ILE A 103 25.04 -32.02 8.10
CA ILE A 103 26.12 -32.93 7.67
C ILE A 103 27.16 -33.09 8.77
N ALA A 104 27.59 -31.99 9.40
CA ALA A 104 28.54 -32.01 10.51
C ALA A 104 28.02 -32.83 11.69
N ASP A 105 26.77 -32.62 12.10
CA ASP A 105 26.17 -33.29 13.24
C ASP A 105 25.94 -34.79 12.97
N ILE A 106 25.53 -35.16 11.74
CA ILE A 106 25.38 -36.56 11.33
C ILE A 106 26.74 -37.26 11.30
N LEU A 107 27.77 -36.64 10.69
CA LEU A 107 29.11 -37.23 10.65
C LEU A 107 29.69 -37.40 12.05
N MET A 108 29.54 -36.40 12.92
CA MET A 108 29.94 -36.50 14.33
C MET A 108 29.21 -37.66 15.02
N SER A 109 27.90 -37.79 14.82
CA SER A 109 27.11 -38.86 15.45
C SER A 109 27.50 -40.27 14.98
N LEU A 110 27.82 -40.44 13.69
CA LEU A 110 28.16 -41.73 13.10
C LEU A 110 29.60 -42.16 13.43
N ILE A 111 30.55 -41.23 13.42
CA ILE A 111 31.99 -41.54 13.49
C ILE A 111 32.53 -41.46 14.91
N TRP A 112 32.02 -40.52 15.70
CA TRP A 112 32.53 -40.27 17.05
C TRP A 112 31.97 -41.28 18.07
N ASN A 113 30.82 -41.91 17.78
CA ASN A 113 30.09 -42.83 18.65
C ASN A 113 29.87 -42.17 20.03
N PRO A 114 28.73 -41.48 20.26
CA PRO A 114 28.59 -40.45 21.28
C PRO A 114 29.20 -40.90 22.62
N PRO A 115 30.08 -40.09 23.23
CA PRO A 115 30.80 -40.49 24.43
C PRO A 115 29.79 -41.01 25.45
N GLN A 116 30.08 -42.17 26.05
CA GLN A 116 29.25 -42.70 27.11
C GLN A 116 29.03 -41.61 28.15
N PHE A 117 27.76 -41.25 28.39
CA PHE A 117 27.32 -40.14 29.23
C PHE A 117 27.66 -40.35 30.73
N HIS A 118 28.94 -40.51 31.06
CA HIS A 118 29.44 -40.85 32.39
C HIS A 118 30.35 -39.74 32.91
N GLY A 119 29.72 -38.81 33.63
CA GLY A 119 30.37 -37.69 34.34
C GLY A 119 29.47 -36.46 34.37
N LYS A 120 28.82 -36.18 35.50
CA LYS A 120 27.72 -35.19 35.63
C LYS A 120 28.15 -33.72 35.78
N GLU A 121 29.43 -33.39 35.69
CA GLU A 121 29.91 -32.11 36.24
C GLU A 121 30.33 -31.03 35.22
N ASN A 122 30.45 -31.35 33.93
CA ASN A 122 30.90 -30.36 32.94
C ASN A 122 29.76 -29.82 32.05
N LEU A 123 29.70 -28.50 31.87
CA LEU A 123 28.77 -27.80 30.95
C LEU A 123 28.78 -28.36 29.51
N ALA A 124 29.92 -28.92 29.08
CA ALA A 124 30.07 -29.61 27.79
C ALA A 124 29.11 -30.81 27.64
N TYR A 125 28.69 -31.43 28.75
CA TYR A 125 27.71 -32.52 28.75
C TYR A 125 26.39 -32.16 28.06
N TRP A 126 25.98 -30.88 28.13
CA TRP A 126 24.73 -30.42 27.55
C TRP A 126 24.81 -30.14 26.04
N HIS A 127 26.01 -30.03 25.47
CA HIS A 127 26.20 -29.70 24.05
C HIS A 127 25.54 -30.74 23.13
N ALA A 128 25.85 -32.03 23.30
CA ALA A 128 25.27 -33.06 22.42
C ALA A 128 23.73 -33.16 22.52
N PRO A 129 23.09 -33.25 23.71
CA PRO A 129 21.63 -33.28 23.80
C PRO A 129 20.94 -32.04 23.21
N ILE A 130 21.48 -30.84 23.46
CA ILE A 130 20.92 -29.60 22.90
C ILE A 130 21.12 -29.57 21.39
N GLY A 131 22.29 -29.96 20.88
CA GLY A 131 22.58 -30.11 19.45
C GLY A 131 21.59 -31.03 18.74
N PHE A 132 21.26 -32.20 19.30
CA PHE A 132 20.25 -33.08 18.71
C PHE A 132 18.84 -32.48 18.71
N ALA A 133 18.43 -31.82 19.80
CA ALA A 133 17.15 -31.12 19.83
C ALA A 133 17.13 -29.97 18.81
N PHE A 134 18.24 -29.26 18.68
CA PHE A 134 18.46 -28.17 17.74
C PHE A 134 18.37 -28.65 16.29
N LEU A 135 18.90 -29.83 15.97
CA LEU A 135 18.77 -30.49 14.67
C LEU A 135 17.31 -30.74 14.28
N GLY A 136 16.50 -31.23 15.21
CA GLY A 136 15.05 -31.39 15.00
C GLY A 136 14.35 -30.05 14.74
N LEU A 137 14.69 -29.01 15.51
CA LEU A 137 14.15 -27.66 15.32
C LEU A 137 14.57 -27.06 13.98
N MET A 138 15.79 -27.31 13.50
CA MET A 138 16.25 -26.90 12.17
C MET A 138 15.40 -27.51 11.06
N GLY A 139 15.14 -28.81 11.10
CA GLY A 139 14.28 -29.48 10.13
C GLY A 139 12.88 -28.87 10.10
N LEU A 140 12.26 -28.68 11.29
CA LEU A 140 10.93 -28.09 11.41
C LEU A 140 10.90 -26.65 10.89
N GLN A 141 11.89 -25.84 11.20
CA GLN A 141 11.98 -24.44 10.76
C GLN A 141 12.21 -24.32 9.26
N SER A 142 13.03 -25.19 8.66
CA SER A 142 13.24 -25.21 7.20
C SER A 142 11.97 -25.61 6.45
N ILE A 143 11.29 -26.67 6.89
CA ILE A 143 9.99 -27.08 6.31
C ILE A 143 8.96 -25.97 6.48
N GLY A 144 8.85 -25.40 7.70
CA GLY A 144 7.95 -24.29 7.99
C GLY A 144 8.23 -23.05 7.15
N GLY A 145 9.51 -22.73 6.90
CA GLY A 145 9.93 -21.63 6.04
C GLY A 145 9.54 -21.84 4.57
N LEU A 146 9.71 -23.06 4.04
CA LEU A 146 9.28 -23.42 2.69
C LEU A 146 7.75 -23.34 2.54
N ILE A 147 7.00 -23.90 3.49
CA ILE A 147 5.53 -23.81 3.52
C ILE A 147 5.11 -22.34 3.56
N LEU A 148 5.72 -21.54 4.43
CA LEU A 148 5.42 -20.13 4.55
C LEU A 148 5.70 -19.36 3.25
N LYS A 149 6.83 -19.64 2.59
CA LYS A 149 7.16 -19.06 1.28
C LYS A 149 6.08 -19.39 0.25
N PHE A 150 5.71 -20.67 0.12
CA PHE A 150 4.64 -21.08 -0.78
C PHE A 150 3.31 -20.42 -0.42
N CYS A 151 2.97 -20.31 0.87
CA CYS A 151 1.76 -19.62 1.31
C CYS A 151 1.74 -18.13 0.95
N ILE A 152 2.86 -17.43 1.10
CA ILE A 152 2.99 -16.00 0.76
C ILE A 152 2.89 -15.78 -0.75
N GLU A 153 3.52 -16.66 -1.53
CA GLU A 153 3.51 -16.63 -3.00
C GLU A 153 2.16 -17.10 -3.58
N ASN A 154 1.41 -17.90 -2.85
CA ASN A 154 0.09 -18.37 -3.25
C ASN A 154 -0.97 -17.25 -3.16
N LYS A 155 -1.95 -17.30 -4.07
CA LYS A 155 -3.00 -16.28 -4.24
C LYS A 155 -4.16 -16.41 -3.24
N LYS A 156 -4.19 -17.44 -2.37
CA LYS A 156 -5.30 -17.74 -1.44
C LYS A 156 -5.18 -17.02 -0.08
N THR A 157 -6.31 -16.87 0.61
CA THR A 157 -6.56 -15.96 1.75
C THR A 157 -5.80 -16.31 3.06
N GLN A 158 -5.61 -15.31 3.93
CA GLN A 158 -4.37 -15.16 4.72
C GLN A 158 -4.39 -15.29 6.24
N ARG A 159 -5.52 -15.57 6.89
CA ARG A 159 -5.54 -15.46 8.37
C ARG A 159 -4.48 -16.37 9.02
N THR A 160 -4.22 -17.52 8.43
CA THR A 160 -3.18 -18.47 8.83
C THR A 160 -1.76 -17.98 8.54
N ILE A 161 -1.54 -17.20 7.48
CA ILE A 161 -0.21 -16.72 7.06
C ILE A 161 0.42 -15.87 8.15
N LYS A 162 -0.33 -14.95 8.77
CA LYS A 162 0.23 -14.10 9.84
C LYS A 162 0.70 -14.93 11.05
N ILE A 163 -0.07 -15.95 11.42
CA ILE A 163 0.28 -16.84 12.53
C ILE A 163 1.54 -17.65 12.16
N GLN A 164 1.59 -18.20 10.95
CA GLN A 164 2.76 -18.93 10.44
C GLN A 164 4.01 -18.03 10.36
N GLN A 165 3.87 -16.78 9.91
CA GLN A 165 4.95 -15.80 9.89
C GLN A 165 5.47 -15.52 11.30
N LEU A 166 4.58 -15.25 12.26
CA LEU A 166 4.99 -14.99 13.64
C LEU A 166 5.68 -16.21 14.24
N PHE A 167 5.12 -17.40 14.06
CA PHE A 167 5.73 -18.65 14.52
C PHE A 167 7.13 -18.83 13.93
N HIS A 168 7.29 -18.68 12.61
CA HIS A 168 8.58 -18.79 11.93
C HIS A 168 9.58 -17.73 12.42
N ILE A 169 9.14 -16.50 12.66
CA ILE A 169 10.01 -15.42 13.17
C ILE A 169 10.48 -15.73 14.58
N TYR A 170 9.56 -16.07 15.50
CA TYR A 170 9.91 -16.32 16.90
C TYR A 170 10.75 -17.60 17.07
N LEU A 171 10.37 -18.67 16.36
CA LEU A 171 11.16 -19.91 16.35
C LEU A 171 12.54 -19.67 15.75
N GLY A 172 12.65 -18.87 14.68
CA GLY A 172 13.93 -18.49 14.09
C GLY A 172 14.83 -17.71 15.05
N TYR A 173 14.26 -16.79 15.85
CA TYR A 173 15.04 -16.08 16.88
C TYR A 173 15.44 -16.98 18.05
N LEU A 174 14.56 -17.89 18.46
CA LEU A 174 14.88 -18.89 19.48
C LEU A 174 16.05 -19.78 19.00
N MET A 175 15.98 -20.26 17.77
CA MET A 175 17.05 -21.05 17.17
C MET A 175 18.35 -20.26 17.03
N TYR A 176 18.28 -19.00 16.62
CA TYR A 176 19.45 -18.13 16.58
C TYR A 176 20.12 -18.07 17.96
N LEU A 177 19.36 -17.88 19.04
CA LEU A 177 19.90 -17.83 20.40
C LEU A 177 20.53 -19.17 20.80
N ILE A 178 19.83 -20.29 20.59
CA ILE A 178 20.34 -21.64 20.92
C ILE A 178 21.62 -21.92 20.12
N GLY A 179 21.64 -21.65 18.82
CA GLY A 179 22.83 -21.86 17.99
C GLY A 179 24.05 -21.05 18.45
N LYS A 180 23.86 -19.82 18.96
CA LYS A 180 24.96 -19.04 19.55
C LYS A 180 25.48 -19.66 20.84
N VAL A 181 24.57 -20.15 21.70
CA VAL A 181 24.93 -20.83 22.96
C VAL A 181 25.68 -22.13 22.65
N GLU A 182 25.20 -22.92 21.69
CA GLU A 182 25.81 -24.17 21.24
C GLU A 182 27.23 -23.95 20.71
N CYS A 183 27.46 -22.92 19.88
CA CYS A 183 28.81 -22.57 19.48
C CYS A 183 29.70 -22.22 20.68
N GLY A 184 29.18 -21.46 21.65
CA GLY A 184 29.92 -21.13 22.86
C GLY A 184 30.30 -22.36 23.69
N LEU A 185 29.36 -23.30 23.86
CA LEU A 185 29.59 -24.57 24.55
C LEU A 185 30.62 -25.44 23.80
N GLY A 186 30.54 -25.54 22.48
CA GLY A 186 31.51 -26.30 21.67
C GLY A 186 32.93 -25.72 21.75
N PHE A 187 33.10 -24.39 21.72
CA PHE A 187 34.43 -23.78 21.93
C PHE A 187 34.92 -23.92 23.37
N TYR A 188 34.02 -23.92 24.35
CA TYR A 188 34.37 -24.21 25.74
C TYR A 188 34.83 -25.66 25.92
N GLU A 189 34.19 -26.61 25.25
CA GLU A 189 34.59 -28.02 25.24
C GLU A 189 35.99 -28.19 24.63
N VAL A 190 36.27 -27.54 23.50
CA VAL A 190 37.62 -27.50 22.89
C VAL A 190 38.63 -26.91 23.87
N TYR A 191 38.29 -25.81 24.56
CA TYR A 191 39.16 -25.19 25.56
C TYR A 191 39.46 -26.11 26.74
N SER A 192 38.45 -26.85 27.22
CA SER A 192 38.61 -27.77 28.35
C SER A 192 39.48 -28.99 28.04
N HIS A 193 39.52 -29.43 26.77
CA HIS A 193 40.31 -30.59 26.34
C HIS A 193 41.70 -30.24 25.77
N PHE A 194 41.86 -29.04 25.20
CA PHE A 194 43.10 -28.60 24.57
C PHE A 194 43.52 -27.23 25.13
N VAL A 195 44.08 -27.21 26.35
CA VAL A 195 44.26 -25.95 27.12
C VAL A 195 45.09 -24.90 26.36
N GLN A 196 46.16 -25.30 25.67
CA GLN A 196 47.04 -24.36 24.95
C GLN A 196 46.40 -23.80 23.67
N ASP A 197 45.90 -24.67 22.77
CA ASP A 197 45.29 -24.25 21.50
C ASP A 197 43.85 -23.74 21.67
N GLY A 198 43.14 -24.26 22.65
CA GLY A 198 41.77 -23.91 22.96
C GLY A 198 41.63 -22.49 23.51
N LYS A 199 42.63 -21.96 24.23
CA LYS A 199 42.59 -20.61 24.81
C LYS A 199 42.46 -19.55 23.72
N TRP A 200 43.31 -19.63 22.69
CA TRP A 200 43.30 -18.68 21.58
C TRP A 200 42.06 -18.84 20.71
N ASN A 201 41.59 -20.07 20.51
CA ASN A 201 40.34 -20.35 19.81
C ASN A 201 39.13 -19.73 20.52
N LEU A 202 39.04 -19.87 21.85
CA LEU A 202 37.96 -19.29 22.66
C LEU A 202 38.00 -17.76 22.66
N ILE A 203 39.19 -17.16 22.80
CA ILE A 203 39.36 -15.70 22.71
C ILE A 203 38.95 -15.21 21.31
N GLY A 204 39.43 -15.88 20.26
CA GLY A 204 39.08 -15.57 18.87
C GLY A 204 37.57 -15.63 18.62
N PHE A 205 36.90 -16.68 19.10
CA PHE A 205 35.45 -16.83 19.06
C PHE A 205 34.73 -15.62 19.67
N TRP A 206 35.09 -15.23 20.89
CA TRP A 206 34.44 -14.10 21.57
C TRP A 206 34.72 -12.77 20.88
N ILE A 207 35.93 -12.54 20.37
CA ILE A 207 36.26 -11.33 19.59
C ILE A 207 35.39 -11.28 18.32
N THR A 208 35.32 -12.36 17.56
CA THR A 208 34.47 -12.42 16.36
C THR A 208 33.00 -12.17 16.71
N TYR A 209 32.50 -12.80 17.78
CA TYR A 209 31.12 -12.63 18.20
C TYR A 209 30.81 -11.18 18.61
N ILE A 210 31.69 -10.54 19.38
CA ILE A 210 31.59 -9.14 19.78
C ILE A 210 31.56 -8.23 18.54
N LEU A 211 32.46 -8.46 17.57
CA LEU A 211 32.51 -7.69 16.33
C LEU A 211 31.23 -7.83 15.50
N VAL A 212 30.72 -9.06 15.32
CA VAL A 212 29.46 -9.31 14.60
C VAL A 212 28.28 -8.65 15.32
N PHE A 213 28.24 -8.72 16.65
CA PHE A 213 27.21 -8.05 17.45
C PHE A 213 27.25 -6.53 17.28
N PHE A 214 28.42 -5.90 17.42
CA PHE A 214 28.57 -4.45 17.22
C PHE A 214 28.23 -4.03 15.79
N TRP A 215 28.66 -4.81 14.79
CA TRP A 215 28.30 -4.59 13.39
C TRP A 215 26.78 -4.60 13.19
N ARG A 216 26.08 -5.56 13.80
CA ARG A 216 24.62 -5.64 13.75
C ARG A 216 23.93 -4.45 14.43
N VAL A 217 24.40 -4.05 15.61
CA VAL A 217 23.89 -2.87 16.32
C VAL A 217 24.10 -1.60 15.48
N PHE A 218 25.27 -1.48 14.85
CA PHE A 218 25.59 -0.39 13.94
C PHE A 218 24.63 -0.37 12.74
N LEU A 219 24.48 -1.48 12.02
CA LEU A 219 23.54 -1.56 10.88
C LEU A 219 22.09 -1.23 11.28
N GLU A 220 21.65 -1.70 12.45
CA GLU A 220 20.30 -1.40 12.94
C GLU A 220 20.13 0.08 13.25
N PHE A 221 21.14 0.73 13.83
CA PHE A 221 21.14 2.18 14.05
C PHE A 221 21.01 2.94 12.72
N PHE A 222 21.82 2.60 11.70
CA PHE A 222 21.73 3.24 10.37
C PHE A 222 20.40 2.95 9.66
N TYR A 223 19.81 1.77 9.86
CA TYR A 223 18.53 1.42 9.28
C TYR A 223 17.35 2.16 9.93
N GLN A 224 17.35 2.27 11.27
CA GLN A 224 16.32 2.98 12.02
C GLN A 224 16.37 4.48 11.75
N ASN A 225 17.58 5.05 11.63
CA ASN A 225 17.76 6.45 11.24
C ASN A 225 17.42 6.74 9.78
N GLY A 226 17.15 5.70 8.97
CA GLY A 226 16.82 5.84 7.55
C GLY A 226 18.02 6.17 6.66
N THR A 227 19.22 6.33 7.22
CA THR A 227 20.46 6.63 6.48
C THR A 227 20.84 5.52 5.51
N LEU A 228 20.68 4.25 5.91
CA LEU A 228 20.94 3.12 5.02
C LEU A 228 20.00 3.15 3.80
N PHE A 229 18.73 3.44 4.07
CA PHE A 229 17.70 3.52 3.05
C PHE A 229 18.00 4.70 2.11
N SER A 230 18.23 5.90 2.65
CA SER A 230 18.58 7.05 1.83
C SER A 230 19.86 6.81 1.04
N PHE A 231 20.88 6.15 1.58
CA PHE A 231 22.09 5.82 0.83
C PHE A 231 21.81 4.90 -0.38
N ILE A 232 21.10 3.79 -0.15
CA ILE A 232 20.74 2.83 -1.21
C ILE A 232 19.88 3.51 -2.29
N PHE A 233 18.99 4.41 -1.88
CA PHE A 233 17.96 4.96 -2.76
C PHE A 233 18.26 6.35 -3.35
N ARG A 234 19.18 7.13 -2.75
CA ARG A 234 19.61 8.46 -3.24
C ARG A 234 20.26 8.39 -4.61
N ILE A 235 20.79 7.23 -5.00
CA ILE A 235 21.36 7.01 -6.34
C ILE A 235 20.28 7.05 -7.43
N GLN A 236 19.01 6.76 -7.10
CA GLN A 236 17.95 6.54 -8.10
C GLN A 236 16.95 7.69 -8.27
N ASP A 237 16.89 8.67 -7.34
CA ASP A 237 15.85 9.70 -7.38
C ASP A 237 15.92 10.65 -8.60
N LYS A 238 17.03 10.63 -9.37
CA LYS A 238 17.20 11.49 -10.57
C LYS A 238 16.46 11.02 -11.83
N GLN A 239 15.85 9.82 -11.86
CA GLN A 239 15.25 9.24 -13.10
C GLN A 239 13.81 8.74 -12.95
N CYS A 240 13.04 9.20 -11.96
CA CYS A 240 11.78 8.56 -11.55
C CYS A 240 10.58 8.59 -12.52
N CYS A 241 10.71 9.01 -13.78
CA CYS A 241 9.55 9.13 -14.70
C CYS A 241 9.79 8.61 -16.12
N GLN A 242 10.96 8.02 -16.40
CA GLN A 242 11.26 7.49 -17.73
C GLN A 242 11.22 5.96 -17.72
N PRO A 243 10.68 5.32 -18.77
CA PRO A 243 10.73 3.88 -18.91
C PRO A 243 12.18 3.41 -18.85
N LYS A 244 12.45 2.41 -18.00
CA LYS A 244 13.80 1.88 -17.80
C LYS A 244 14.23 0.99 -18.97
N THR A 245 13.25 0.43 -19.67
CA THR A 245 13.44 -0.50 -20.79
C THR A 245 12.52 -0.14 -21.96
N ILE A 246 12.85 -0.62 -23.17
CA ILE A 246 11.98 -0.47 -24.35
C ILE A 246 10.62 -1.17 -24.11
N GLN A 247 10.63 -2.31 -23.43
CA GLN A 247 9.41 -3.04 -23.08
C GLN A 247 8.50 -2.22 -22.16
N ASP A 248 9.08 -1.51 -21.19
CA ASP A 248 8.33 -0.59 -20.33
C ASP A 248 7.70 0.55 -21.14
N ALA A 249 8.45 1.12 -22.10
CA ALA A 249 7.94 2.19 -22.96
C ALA A 249 6.77 1.71 -23.84
N LEU A 250 6.90 0.53 -24.46
CA LEU A 250 5.84 -0.10 -25.25
C LEU A 250 4.62 -0.44 -24.39
N PHE A 251 4.82 -0.94 -23.18
CA PHE A 251 3.73 -1.22 -22.25
C PHE A 251 2.98 0.05 -21.85
N VAL A 252 3.70 1.14 -21.52
CA VAL A 252 3.10 2.44 -21.20
C VAL A 252 2.30 2.98 -22.38
N GLN A 253 2.85 2.87 -23.59
CA GLN A 253 2.15 3.26 -24.82
C GLN A 253 0.88 2.42 -25.04
N HIS A 254 0.96 1.10 -24.87
CA HIS A 254 -0.18 0.19 -24.98
C HIS A 254 -1.27 0.54 -23.96
N LEU A 255 -0.88 0.88 -22.73
CA LEU A 255 -1.81 1.27 -21.67
C LEU A 255 -2.56 2.58 -22.00
N ILE A 256 -1.90 3.52 -22.66
CA ILE A 256 -2.50 4.79 -23.09
C ILE A 256 -3.49 4.57 -24.25
N GLN A 257 -3.22 3.60 -25.12
CA GLN A 257 -3.97 3.40 -26.37
C GLN A 257 -5.15 2.43 -26.24
N ASN A 258 -5.12 1.51 -25.27
CA ASN A 258 -6.08 0.41 -25.16
C ASN A 258 -6.97 0.52 -23.92
N ASP A 259 -8.09 -0.20 -23.93
CA ASP A 259 -8.93 -0.33 -22.76
C ASP A 259 -8.30 -1.25 -21.70
N LEU A 260 -8.74 -1.08 -20.46
CA LEU A 260 -8.20 -1.81 -19.32
C LEU A 260 -8.34 -3.33 -19.43
N GLN A 261 -9.40 -3.82 -20.08
CA GLN A 261 -9.66 -5.25 -20.18
C GLN A 261 -8.68 -5.91 -21.17
N SER A 262 -8.44 -5.28 -22.31
CA SER A 262 -7.41 -5.69 -23.26
C SER A 262 -6.03 -5.79 -22.58
N ILE A 263 -5.65 -4.76 -21.83
CA ILE A 263 -4.36 -4.71 -21.11
C ILE A 263 -4.26 -5.82 -20.05
N GLN A 264 -5.34 -6.10 -19.32
CA GLN A 264 -5.35 -7.17 -18.31
C GLN A 264 -5.16 -8.55 -18.92
N ASN A 265 -5.68 -8.79 -20.12
CA ASN A 265 -5.52 -10.04 -20.86
C ASN A 265 -4.10 -10.19 -21.41
N ASP A 266 -3.59 -9.15 -22.07
CA ASP A 266 -2.28 -9.15 -22.71
C ASP A 266 -1.14 -9.24 -21.67
N TYR A 267 -1.33 -8.63 -20.50
CA TYR A 267 -0.31 -8.53 -19.44
C TYR A 267 -0.73 -9.25 -18.15
N LYS A 268 -1.35 -10.43 -18.29
CA LYS A 268 -1.83 -11.26 -17.16
C LYS A 268 -0.73 -11.69 -16.17
N ASP A 269 0.53 -11.73 -16.61
CA ASP A 269 1.67 -12.15 -15.77
C ASP A 269 2.46 -10.97 -15.16
N GLN A 270 2.18 -9.73 -15.58
CA GLN A 270 2.84 -8.54 -15.03
C GLN A 270 2.09 -7.96 -13.83
N MET A 271 2.79 -7.62 -12.75
CA MET A 271 2.20 -6.98 -11.57
C MET A 271 2.35 -5.47 -11.66
N TRP A 272 1.39 -4.82 -12.30
CA TRP A 272 1.40 -3.37 -12.52
C TRP A 272 0.23 -2.66 -11.82
N PHE A 273 0.44 -1.38 -11.51
CA PHE A 273 -0.50 -0.54 -10.75
C PHE A 273 -0.44 0.91 -11.24
N ILE A 274 -1.47 1.69 -10.90
CA ILE A 274 -1.49 3.14 -11.07
C ILE A 274 -1.34 3.78 -9.69
N PHE A 275 -0.33 4.64 -9.52
CA PHE A 275 -0.10 5.36 -8.27
C PHE A 275 0.10 6.84 -8.59
N ASN A 276 -0.84 7.71 -8.23
CA ASN A 276 -0.76 9.15 -8.51
C ASN A 276 -0.53 9.49 -10.01
N ASN A 277 -1.21 8.75 -10.89
CA ASN A 277 -1.04 8.76 -12.36
C ASN A 277 0.26 8.13 -12.87
N ASP A 278 1.19 7.74 -12.00
CA ASP A 278 2.38 7.00 -12.38
C ASP A 278 2.02 5.53 -12.59
N ILE A 279 2.55 4.93 -13.65
CA ILE A 279 2.43 3.50 -13.95
C ILE A 279 3.59 2.81 -13.27
N VAL A 280 3.30 1.91 -12.34
CA VAL A 280 4.29 1.25 -11.49
C VAL A 280 4.31 -0.24 -11.82
N ASN A 281 5.50 -0.79 -12.09
CA ASN A 281 5.70 -2.21 -12.34
C ASN A 281 6.42 -2.87 -11.16
N LEU A 282 5.69 -3.67 -10.39
CA LEU A 282 6.20 -4.44 -9.25
C LEU A 282 6.33 -5.94 -9.57
N THR A 283 6.50 -6.30 -10.84
CA THR A 283 6.73 -7.70 -11.24
C THR A 283 7.96 -8.27 -10.53
N GLY A 284 7.76 -9.42 -9.88
CA GLY A 284 8.77 -10.14 -9.10
C GLY A 284 8.92 -9.68 -7.65
N PHE A 285 8.19 -8.66 -7.21
CA PHE A 285 8.11 -8.35 -5.78
C PHE A 285 7.04 -9.19 -5.09
N ILE A 286 7.11 -9.24 -3.75
CA ILE A 286 6.16 -9.98 -2.91
C ILE A 286 5.62 -9.05 -1.82
N HIS A 287 4.31 -8.87 -1.79
CA HIS A 287 3.67 -8.06 -0.77
C HIS A 287 3.81 -8.70 0.63
N PRO A 288 4.18 -7.94 1.69
CA PRO A 288 4.29 -8.50 3.04
C PRO A 288 2.94 -8.91 3.64
N GLY A 289 1.87 -8.18 3.30
CA GLY A 289 0.49 -8.60 3.56
C GLY A 289 -0.03 -9.58 2.51
N GLY A 290 0.88 -10.29 1.83
CA GLY A 290 0.77 -11.31 0.78
C GLY A 290 -0.01 -10.98 -0.50
N GLN A 291 0.11 -11.93 -1.44
CA GLN A 291 -0.04 -11.64 -2.86
C GLN A 291 -1.47 -11.38 -3.33
N TYR A 292 -2.47 -11.93 -2.63
CA TYR A 292 -3.88 -11.73 -2.98
C TYR A 292 -4.30 -10.25 -3.04
N ILE A 293 -3.71 -9.38 -2.22
CA ILE A 293 -3.98 -7.94 -2.23
C ILE A 293 -3.59 -7.37 -3.59
N TRP A 294 -2.38 -7.71 -4.03
CA TRP A 294 -1.85 -7.27 -5.31
C TRP A 294 -2.63 -7.82 -6.49
N GLU A 295 -3.05 -9.07 -6.44
CA GLU A 295 -3.93 -9.65 -7.47
C GLU A 295 -5.25 -8.89 -7.58
N LYS A 296 -5.85 -8.50 -6.44
CA LYS A 296 -7.11 -7.72 -6.41
C LYS A 296 -6.97 -6.26 -6.80
N THR A 297 -5.78 -5.70 -6.67
CA THR A 297 -5.48 -4.31 -7.02
C THR A 297 -4.72 -4.18 -8.34
N LYS A 298 -4.40 -5.30 -9.00
CA LYS A 298 -3.64 -5.32 -10.24
C LYS A 298 -4.35 -4.50 -11.32
N GLY A 299 -3.59 -3.63 -11.97
CA GLY A 299 -4.09 -2.73 -13.01
C GLY A 299 -5.00 -1.61 -12.50
N ARG A 300 -5.10 -1.40 -11.19
CA ARG A 300 -5.96 -0.38 -10.57
C ARG A 300 -5.14 0.77 -9.99
N GLU A 301 -5.85 1.86 -9.72
CA GLU A 301 -5.37 2.95 -8.86
C GLU A 301 -5.19 2.42 -7.43
N ILE A 302 -4.01 2.63 -6.84
CA ILE A 302 -3.69 2.11 -5.49
C ILE A 302 -3.42 3.18 -4.44
N SER A 303 -3.38 4.47 -4.78
CA SER A 303 -3.05 5.52 -3.82
C SER A 303 -3.98 5.53 -2.61
N ARG A 304 -5.28 5.27 -2.80
CA ARG A 304 -6.23 5.19 -1.66
C ARG A 304 -5.87 4.09 -0.65
N PHE A 305 -5.30 2.98 -1.11
CA PHE A 305 -4.85 1.89 -0.24
C PHE A 305 -3.48 2.21 0.37
N ILE A 306 -2.56 2.77 -0.42
CA ILE A 306 -1.20 3.09 0.02
C ILE A 306 -1.21 4.11 1.15
N TYR A 307 -2.00 5.18 1.02
CA TYR A 307 -2.12 6.23 2.03
C TYR A 307 -3.02 5.87 3.22
N GLY A 308 -3.59 4.65 3.26
CA GLY A 308 -4.51 4.24 4.31
C GLY A 308 -5.78 5.10 4.33
N GLY A 309 -6.27 5.49 3.16
CA GLY A 309 -7.59 6.12 3.01
C GLY A 309 -8.72 5.09 3.01
N GLN A 310 -8.46 3.90 2.46
CA GLN A 310 -9.44 2.82 2.33
C GLN A 310 -8.78 1.44 2.45
N GLY A 311 -9.56 0.44 2.90
CA GLY A 311 -9.21 -0.98 2.80
C GLY A 311 -9.73 -1.59 1.48
N LEU A 312 -9.56 -2.89 1.28
CA LEU A 312 -10.13 -3.56 0.10
C LEU A 312 -11.67 -3.58 0.19
N GLU A 313 -12.33 -3.41 -0.95
CA GLU A 313 -13.78 -3.19 -1.01
C GLU A 313 -14.60 -4.39 -0.56
N ASP A 314 -14.06 -5.59 -0.70
CA ASP A 314 -14.66 -6.83 -0.20
C ASP A 314 -14.54 -7.03 1.32
N GLY A 315 -13.84 -6.12 2.01
CA GLY A 315 -13.56 -6.19 3.44
C GLY A 315 -12.53 -7.24 3.84
N SER A 316 -11.80 -7.82 2.89
CA SER A 316 -10.77 -8.83 3.15
C SER A 316 -9.49 -8.25 3.74
N CYS A 317 -9.23 -6.94 3.55
CA CYS A 317 -8.10 -6.23 4.12
C CYS A 317 -8.58 -4.95 4.81
N PRO A 318 -8.25 -4.74 6.10
CA PRO A 318 -8.52 -3.47 6.77
C PRO A 318 -7.65 -2.34 6.19
N VAL A 319 -7.97 -1.11 6.55
CA VAL A 319 -7.18 0.07 6.19
C VAL A 319 -5.76 -0.08 6.74
N TYR A 320 -4.76 0.15 5.91
CA TYR A 320 -3.35 0.07 6.30
C TYR A 320 -2.56 1.23 5.69
N LYS A 321 -1.85 1.98 6.54
CA LYS A 321 -0.99 3.07 6.09
C LYS A 321 0.41 2.53 5.80
N HIS A 322 0.85 2.70 4.56
CA HIS A 322 2.19 2.28 4.18
C HIS A 322 3.24 3.28 4.68
N SER A 323 4.45 2.78 4.93
CA SER A 323 5.58 3.62 5.34
C SER A 323 6.07 4.49 4.18
N VAL A 324 6.75 5.60 4.52
CA VAL A 324 7.40 6.46 3.50
C VAL A 324 8.37 5.65 2.64
N LYS A 325 9.05 4.67 3.24
CA LYS A 325 9.96 3.76 2.53
C LYS A 325 9.24 2.94 1.45
N ALA A 326 8.04 2.42 1.74
CA ALA A 326 7.25 1.70 0.76
C ALA A 326 6.77 2.62 -0.37
N ILE A 327 6.40 3.86 -0.06
CA ILE A 327 6.02 4.86 -1.08
C ILE A 327 7.20 5.20 -1.99
N GLN A 328 8.40 5.37 -1.44
CA GLN A 328 9.60 5.61 -2.25
C GLN A 328 9.96 4.42 -3.13
N MET A 329 9.83 3.19 -2.61
CA MET A 329 9.99 1.97 -3.42
C MET A 329 9.01 1.94 -4.60
N ILE A 330 7.74 2.29 -4.39
CA ILE A 330 6.73 2.39 -5.46
C ILE A 330 7.19 3.40 -6.51
N LYS A 331 7.57 4.61 -6.10
CA LYS A 331 8.04 5.68 -7.02
C LYS A 331 9.27 5.27 -7.84
N GLN A 332 10.18 4.49 -7.28
CA GLN A 332 11.36 4.02 -8.01
C GLN A 332 11.05 2.94 -9.03
N ASN A 333 9.92 2.27 -8.89
CA ASN A 333 9.43 1.28 -9.85
C ASN A 333 8.38 1.88 -10.80
N THR A 334 8.27 3.21 -10.84
CA THR A 334 7.56 3.92 -11.90
C THR A 334 8.26 3.68 -13.23
N ILE A 335 7.49 3.25 -14.23
CA ILE A 335 7.94 2.96 -15.59
C ILE A 335 7.35 3.93 -16.62
N GLY A 336 6.40 4.77 -16.21
CA GLY A 336 5.82 5.80 -17.05
C GLY A 336 4.70 6.53 -16.32
N ARG A 337 3.98 7.37 -17.03
CA ARG A 337 2.89 8.17 -16.47
C ARG A 337 1.72 8.20 -17.44
N ILE A 338 0.52 8.04 -16.93
CA ILE A 338 -0.71 8.22 -17.72
C ILE A 338 -0.78 9.70 -18.09
N ASN A 339 -1.04 10.01 -19.36
CA ASN A 339 -1.12 11.37 -19.90
C ASN A 339 -1.80 12.31 -18.88
N ASN A 340 -1.04 13.29 -18.40
CA ASN A 340 -1.57 14.32 -17.53
C ASN A 340 -2.54 15.16 -18.35
N ILE A 341 -3.82 15.07 -18.00
CA ILE A 341 -4.75 16.12 -18.39
C ILE A 341 -4.33 17.35 -17.59
N ASN A 342 -3.93 18.42 -18.29
CA ASN A 342 -3.58 19.69 -17.68
C ASN A 342 -4.86 20.43 -17.26
N PHE A 343 -5.42 20.08 -16.10
CA PHE A 343 -6.46 20.89 -15.44
C PHE A 343 -5.91 22.16 -14.80
N VAL A 344 -4.60 22.13 -14.51
CA VAL A 344 -3.89 23.18 -13.82
C VAL A 344 -2.95 23.84 -14.81
N ILE A 345 -3.20 25.11 -15.10
CA ILE A 345 -2.25 25.93 -15.83
C ILE A 345 -1.28 26.52 -14.82
N GLN A 346 0.02 26.27 -15.02
CA GLN A 346 1.07 26.90 -14.25
C GLN A 346 1.54 28.15 -14.97
N ASN A 347 1.73 29.24 -14.24
CA ASN A 347 2.43 30.40 -14.76
C ASN A 347 3.93 30.07 -14.90
N ASN A 348 4.42 30.02 -16.15
CA ASN A 348 5.76 29.53 -16.50
C ASN A 348 6.94 30.33 -15.91
N SER A 349 6.69 31.49 -15.27
CA SER A 349 7.74 32.38 -14.78
C SER A 349 8.37 31.96 -13.44
N VAL A 350 7.87 30.92 -12.76
CA VAL A 350 8.24 30.63 -11.37
C VAL A 350 8.61 29.15 -11.17
N LEU A 351 9.82 28.77 -11.60
CA LEU A 351 10.31 27.38 -11.51
C LEU A 351 10.83 26.98 -10.11
N GLN A 352 10.93 27.91 -9.14
CA GLN A 352 11.64 27.66 -7.87
C GLN A 352 10.75 27.51 -6.63
N TYR A 353 9.45 27.75 -6.70
CA TYR A 353 8.58 27.73 -5.51
C TYR A 353 7.77 26.44 -5.40
N ASN A 354 7.42 26.04 -4.17
CA ASN A 354 6.50 24.92 -3.94
C ASN A 354 5.09 25.30 -4.41
N THR A 355 4.82 25.09 -5.69
CA THR A 355 3.54 25.43 -6.34
C THR A 355 2.35 24.60 -5.82
N ASN A 356 2.56 23.64 -4.92
CA ASN A 356 1.50 22.81 -4.33
C ASN A 356 0.95 23.34 -3.01
N LEU A 357 1.33 24.54 -2.56
CA LEU A 357 0.75 25.16 -1.36
C LEU A 357 -0.52 25.93 -1.72
N TRP A 358 -1.63 25.59 -1.07
CA TRP A 358 -2.93 26.21 -1.27
C TRP A 358 -3.44 26.79 0.03
N LYS A 359 -4.11 27.94 -0.04
CA LYS A 359 -4.73 28.60 1.10
C LYS A 359 -6.22 28.30 1.10
N LEU A 360 -6.75 27.85 2.24
CA LEU A 360 -8.20 27.74 2.40
C LEU A 360 -8.80 29.14 2.59
N ILE A 361 -9.56 29.61 1.61
CA ILE A 361 -10.13 30.97 1.59
C ILE A 361 -11.65 30.97 1.83
N THR A 362 -12.35 29.93 1.39
CA THR A 362 -13.82 29.87 1.42
C THR A 362 -14.30 28.63 2.16
N ILE A 363 -15.25 28.80 3.08
CA ILE A 363 -15.98 27.70 3.72
C ILE A 363 -17.45 28.05 3.73
N ASN A 364 -18.24 27.33 2.92
CA ASN A 364 -19.69 27.50 2.85
C ASN A 364 -20.38 26.24 3.36
N GLN A 365 -21.13 26.37 4.44
CA GLN A 365 -21.84 25.23 5.03
C GLN A 365 -23.05 24.85 4.16
N ILE A 366 -23.08 23.61 3.67
CA ILE A 366 -24.20 23.05 2.89
C ILE A 366 -25.23 22.40 3.83
N SER A 367 -24.74 21.69 4.85
CA SER A 367 -25.55 21.09 5.90
C SER A 367 -24.76 21.02 7.21
N GLN A 368 -25.38 20.52 8.29
CA GLN A 368 -24.70 20.38 9.60
C GLN A 368 -23.35 19.64 9.52
N LYS A 369 -23.22 18.68 8.59
CA LYS A 369 -22.02 17.85 8.44
C LYS A 369 -21.33 18.01 7.10
N ILE A 370 -21.79 18.86 6.19
CA ILE A 370 -21.23 18.95 4.85
C ILE A 370 -20.93 20.41 4.57
N SER A 371 -19.69 20.69 4.18
CA SER A 371 -19.28 22.02 3.77
C SER A 371 -18.55 21.97 2.43
N TYR A 372 -18.71 23.06 1.69
CA TYR A 372 -17.90 23.44 0.56
C TYR A 372 -16.63 24.14 1.07
N PHE A 373 -15.49 23.79 0.48
CA PHE A 373 -14.17 24.33 0.77
C PHE A 373 -13.55 24.82 -0.54
N GLY A 374 -13.23 26.11 -0.58
CA GLY A 374 -12.58 26.76 -1.70
C GLY A 374 -11.13 27.09 -1.38
N PHE A 375 -10.22 26.59 -2.21
CA PHE A 375 -8.78 26.78 -2.03
C PHE A 375 -8.20 27.66 -3.13
N ASP A 376 -7.41 28.64 -2.73
CA ASP A 376 -6.71 29.55 -3.63
C ASP A 376 -5.22 29.19 -3.75
N ASN A 377 -4.64 29.49 -4.91
CA ASN A 377 -3.23 29.30 -5.21
C ASN A 377 -2.75 30.36 -6.20
N GLU A 378 -1.76 31.14 -5.77
CA GLU A 378 -1.19 32.26 -6.54
C GLU A 378 -0.61 31.84 -7.91
N PHE A 379 -0.19 30.58 -8.04
CA PHE A 379 0.53 30.06 -9.20
C PHE A 379 -0.31 29.13 -10.09
N ARG A 380 -1.53 28.78 -9.66
CA ARG A 380 -2.33 27.73 -10.29
C ARG A 380 -3.77 28.14 -10.43
N LYS A 381 -4.29 28.03 -11.65
CA LYS A 381 -5.72 28.15 -11.93
C LYS A 381 -6.31 26.81 -12.31
N ILE A 382 -7.54 26.57 -11.87
CA ILE A 382 -8.31 25.37 -12.22
C ILE A 382 -9.14 25.68 -13.45
N SER A 383 -9.02 24.87 -14.50
CA SER A 383 -9.95 24.96 -15.64
C SER A 383 -11.37 24.62 -15.18
N SER A 384 -12.33 25.45 -15.54
CA SER A 384 -13.76 25.22 -15.26
C SER A 384 -14.42 24.36 -16.34
N GLN A 385 -13.82 24.33 -17.54
CA GLN A 385 -14.38 23.71 -18.72
C GLN A 385 -13.80 22.32 -18.91
N LEU A 386 -14.68 21.33 -19.02
CA LEU A 386 -14.30 19.95 -19.29
C LEU A 386 -14.26 19.70 -20.80
N THR A 387 -13.09 19.41 -21.35
CA THR A 387 -12.91 19.18 -22.78
C THR A 387 -13.22 17.76 -23.22
N ASN A 388 -13.26 16.78 -22.29
CA ASN A 388 -13.54 15.38 -22.63
C ASN A 388 -13.99 14.50 -21.45
N TYR A 389 -14.57 13.34 -21.75
CA TYR A 389 -15.03 12.35 -20.77
C TYR A 389 -13.94 11.78 -19.85
N ASN A 390 -12.65 11.89 -20.21
CA ASN A 390 -11.57 11.39 -19.39
C ASN A 390 -11.25 12.29 -18.19
N GLN A 391 -11.98 13.38 -18.03
CA GLN A 391 -11.78 14.35 -16.97
C GLN A 391 -12.68 14.13 -15.74
N PHE A 392 -13.76 13.36 -15.87
CA PHE A 392 -14.66 13.09 -14.78
C PHE A 392 -14.06 12.14 -13.72
N GLY A 393 -14.43 12.37 -12.46
CA GLY A 393 -14.08 11.48 -11.33
C GLY A 393 -12.67 11.66 -10.76
N ARG A 394 -11.90 12.65 -11.21
CA ARG A 394 -10.54 12.90 -10.72
C ARG A 394 -10.54 13.47 -9.30
N TYR A 395 -9.47 13.21 -8.56
CA TYR A 395 -9.32 13.66 -7.18
C TYR A 395 -8.01 14.41 -6.94
N TYR A 396 -7.98 15.19 -5.86
CA TYR A 396 -6.76 15.79 -5.32
C TYR A 396 -6.39 15.12 -4.00
N GLN A 397 -5.10 15.08 -3.70
CA GLN A 397 -4.57 14.68 -2.41
C GLN A 397 -4.28 15.91 -1.58
N LEU A 398 -4.83 15.93 -0.37
CA LEU A 398 -4.64 17.01 0.58
C LEU A 398 -3.80 16.52 1.75
N LYS A 399 -2.81 17.32 2.13
CA LYS A 399 -1.97 17.11 3.30
C LYS A 399 -1.90 18.39 4.11
N VAL A 400 -2.11 18.27 5.42
CA VAL A 400 -1.98 19.39 6.34
C VAL A 400 -0.50 19.71 6.53
N GLN A 401 -0.11 20.97 6.31
CA GLN A 401 1.29 21.38 6.42
C GLN A 401 1.72 21.55 7.88
N SER A 402 0.85 22.14 8.70
CA SER A 402 1.06 22.43 10.12
C SER A 402 1.10 21.17 11.01
N ASN A 403 0.45 20.08 10.58
CA ASN A 403 0.27 18.88 11.41
C ASN A 403 0.51 17.57 10.63
N SER A 404 1.71 17.01 10.82
CA SER A 404 2.14 15.76 10.17
C SER A 404 1.44 14.50 10.69
N LEU A 405 0.74 14.57 11.83
CA LEU A 405 -0.04 13.45 12.36
C LEU A 405 -1.30 13.22 11.50
N ILE A 406 -1.82 14.27 10.87
CA ILE A 406 -3.01 14.18 10.03
C ILE A 406 -2.63 13.54 8.71
N HIS A 407 -3.36 12.48 8.39
CA HIS A 407 -3.04 11.67 7.23
C HIS A 407 -3.52 12.34 5.94
N ILE A 408 -2.78 12.07 4.87
CA ILE A 408 -3.14 12.45 3.51
C ILE A 408 -4.51 11.85 3.17
N ARG A 409 -5.37 12.64 2.53
CA ARG A 409 -6.69 12.19 2.06
C ARG A 409 -6.96 12.63 0.64
N GLN A 410 -7.69 11.78 -0.08
CA GLN A 410 -8.17 12.03 -1.43
C GLN A 410 -9.57 12.66 -1.38
N TYR A 411 -9.77 13.71 -2.16
CA TYR A 411 -11.08 14.35 -2.34
C TYR A 411 -11.31 14.63 -3.82
N THR A 412 -12.50 14.26 -4.32
CA THR A 412 -12.91 14.56 -5.69
C THR A 412 -13.02 16.07 -5.89
N CYS A 413 -12.46 16.57 -6.98
CA CYS A 413 -12.72 17.93 -7.45
C CYS A 413 -14.13 17.99 -8.04
N ILE A 414 -14.90 19.01 -7.72
CA ILE A 414 -16.30 19.12 -8.17
C ILE A 414 -16.54 20.51 -8.75
N MET A 415 -16.16 20.68 -10.02
CA MET A 415 -16.19 21.99 -10.68
C MET A 415 -17.62 22.51 -10.82
N SER A 416 -18.60 21.63 -11.05
CA SER A 416 -20.03 21.94 -11.14
C SER A 416 -20.63 22.58 -9.88
N MET A 417 -19.91 22.48 -8.76
CA MET A 417 -20.29 23.05 -7.46
C MET A 417 -19.52 24.33 -7.11
N ALA A 418 -18.63 24.81 -7.98
CA ALA A 418 -18.05 26.14 -7.83
C ALA A 418 -19.15 27.22 -7.92
N PRO A 419 -19.08 28.32 -7.13
CA PRO A 419 -20.12 29.35 -7.10
C PRO A 419 -20.48 29.90 -8.48
N GLU A 420 -19.49 30.15 -9.33
CA GLU A 420 -19.65 30.69 -10.68
C GLU A 420 -20.40 29.70 -11.59
N ASN A 421 -20.10 28.40 -11.47
CA ASN A 421 -20.75 27.36 -12.24
C ASN A 421 -22.19 27.10 -11.75
N ILE A 422 -22.45 27.22 -10.45
CA ILE A 422 -23.81 27.18 -9.90
C ILE A 422 -24.63 28.34 -10.46
N GLN A 423 -24.06 29.55 -10.50
CA GLN A 423 -24.73 30.74 -11.02
C GLN A 423 -25.04 30.59 -12.52
N TYR A 424 -24.05 30.18 -13.32
CA TYR A 424 -24.22 29.92 -14.74
C TYR A 424 -25.33 28.89 -15.00
N ARG A 425 -25.30 27.75 -14.31
CA ARG A 425 -26.35 26.72 -14.41
C ARG A 425 -27.74 27.27 -14.06
N LYS A 426 -27.86 28.08 -13.00
CA LYS A 426 -29.14 28.70 -12.63
C LYS A 426 -29.68 29.62 -13.73
N GLN A 427 -28.81 30.40 -14.37
CA GLN A 427 -29.19 31.25 -15.50
C GLN A 427 -29.70 30.41 -16.68
N LEU A 428 -29.00 29.31 -17.01
CA LEU A 428 -29.43 28.39 -18.07
C LEU A 428 -30.80 27.76 -17.78
N ILE A 429 -31.01 27.26 -16.56
CA ILE A 429 -32.30 26.66 -16.16
C ILE A 429 -33.41 27.71 -16.22
N ASN A 430 -33.19 28.89 -15.64
CA ASN A 430 -34.17 29.98 -15.64
C ASN A 430 -34.54 30.42 -17.07
N PHE A 431 -33.55 30.47 -17.98
CA PHE A 431 -33.79 30.77 -19.38
C PHE A 431 -34.75 29.77 -20.03
N ILE A 432 -34.57 28.47 -19.77
CA ILE A 432 -35.47 27.42 -20.28
C ILE A 432 -36.87 27.53 -19.66
N ASP A 433 -36.97 27.78 -18.36
CA ASP A 433 -38.25 27.80 -17.65
C ASP A 433 -39.09 29.05 -17.96
N THR A 434 -38.46 30.20 -18.16
CA THR A 434 -39.17 31.50 -18.23
C THR A 434 -39.11 32.20 -19.58
N GLN A 435 -38.04 31.99 -20.35
CA GLN A 435 -37.68 32.86 -21.48
C GLN A 435 -37.50 32.11 -22.79
N LEU A 436 -37.76 30.80 -22.84
CA LEU A 436 -37.54 29.99 -24.03
C LEU A 436 -38.35 30.45 -25.26
N TYR A 437 -39.38 31.29 -25.06
CA TYR A 437 -40.19 31.88 -26.12
C TYR A 437 -39.71 33.25 -26.59
N THR A 438 -38.79 33.91 -25.88
CA THR A 438 -38.25 35.23 -26.23
C THR A 438 -36.75 35.13 -26.52
N LYS A 439 -36.34 35.47 -27.76
CA LYS A 439 -34.92 35.45 -28.16
C LYS A 439 -34.04 36.40 -27.32
N GLU A 440 -34.66 37.40 -26.71
CA GLU A 440 -34.02 38.47 -25.92
C GLU A 440 -33.34 37.96 -24.64
N GLY A 441 -33.81 36.85 -24.05
CA GLY A 441 -33.25 36.34 -22.80
C GLY A 441 -31.79 35.87 -22.87
N LEU A 442 -31.33 35.50 -24.07
CA LEU A 442 -30.02 34.86 -24.24
C LEU A 442 -28.85 35.84 -24.17
N GLU A 443 -29.06 37.11 -24.50
CA GLU A 443 -28.01 38.15 -24.45
C GLU A 443 -27.53 38.43 -23.03
N TYR A 444 -28.34 38.07 -22.03
CA TYR A 444 -28.05 38.28 -20.61
C TYR A 444 -27.34 37.10 -19.94
N ILE A 445 -27.19 35.96 -20.62
CA ILE A 445 -26.52 34.79 -20.04
C ILE A 445 -25.02 35.00 -20.14
N GLN A 446 -24.37 35.16 -18.99
CA GLN A 446 -22.92 35.27 -18.92
C GLN A 446 -22.30 33.93 -19.31
N GLN A 447 -21.22 33.96 -20.09
CA GLN A 447 -20.49 32.73 -20.43
C GLN A 447 -19.89 32.12 -19.16
N GLN A 448 -19.86 30.77 -19.10
CA GLN A 448 -19.16 30.08 -18.04
C GLN A 448 -17.68 30.52 -18.04
N PRO A 449 -17.13 30.91 -16.87
CA PRO A 449 -15.73 31.35 -16.82
C PRO A 449 -14.82 30.19 -17.22
N LYS A 450 -13.77 30.48 -18.01
CA LYS A 450 -12.80 29.47 -18.44
C LYS A 450 -12.00 28.87 -17.27
N TYR A 451 -11.74 29.68 -16.25
CA TYR A 451 -10.99 29.30 -15.05
C TYR A 451 -11.78 29.62 -13.79
N LEU A 452 -11.65 28.77 -12.80
CA LEU A 452 -12.19 29.00 -11.46
C LEU A 452 -11.20 29.82 -10.64
N ASN A 453 -11.75 30.63 -9.72
CA ASN A 453 -10.96 31.40 -8.77
C ASN A 453 -10.39 30.53 -7.66
N GLU A 454 -11.04 29.41 -7.36
CA GLU A 454 -10.64 28.49 -6.30
C GLU A 454 -10.83 27.03 -6.74
N LEU A 455 -10.12 26.11 -6.09
CA LEU A 455 -10.33 24.67 -6.23
C LEU A 455 -11.53 24.25 -5.34
N PRO A 456 -12.65 23.78 -5.94
CA PRO A 456 -13.86 23.46 -5.19
C PRO A 456 -13.84 22.02 -4.67
N LEU A 457 -13.92 21.85 -3.35
CA LEU A 457 -14.06 20.55 -2.70
C LEU A 457 -15.28 20.53 -1.77
N ILE A 458 -16.02 19.43 -1.75
CA ILE A 458 -17.11 19.21 -0.79
C ILE A 458 -16.71 18.08 0.15
N ILE A 459 -16.72 18.35 1.45
CA ILE A 459 -16.24 17.41 2.46
C ILE A 459 -17.31 17.22 3.53
N LYS A 460 -17.62 15.95 3.82
CA LYS A 460 -18.44 15.58 4.98
C LYS A 460 -17.57 15.45 6.22
N LYS A 461 -17.95 16.11 7.30
CA LYS A 461 -17.36 16.01 8.63
C LYS A 461 -17.68 14.66 9.24
N TYR A 462 -16.62 13.91 9.55
CA TYR A 462 -16.68 12.69 10.35
C TYR A 462 -15.99 12.91 11.69
N ASP A 463 -16.65 12.53 12.77
CA ASP A 463 -16.11 12.63 14.13
C ASP A 463 -15.06 11.54 14.33
N SER A 464 -13.79 11.91 14.20
CA SER A 464 -12.66 10.99 14.31
C SER A 464 -11.44 11.72 14.85
N LYS A 465 -10.85 11.17 15.92
CA LYS A 465 -9.63 11.70 16.51
C LYS A 465 -8.53 11.71 15.44
N ASN A 466 -7.97 12.89 15.16
CA ASN A 466 -6.98 13.11 14.10
C ASN A 466 -7.49 12.87 12.67
N GLY A 467 -8.80 12.90 12.45
CA GLY A 467 -9.40 12.79 11.13
C GLY A 467 -9.26 14.08 10.33
N PHE A 468 -8.79 13.98 9.09
CA PHE A 468 -8.65 15.13 8.18
C PHE A 468 -9.97 15.91 8.03
N SER A 469 -11.09 15.20 7.85
CA SER A 469 -12.40 15.85 7.68
C SER A 469 -12.83 16.66 8.90
N GLN A 470 -12.52 16.20 10.11
CA GLN A 470 -12.83 16.96 11.32
C GLN A 470 -11.92 18.19 11.42
N TYR A 471 -10.63 17.98 11.15
CA TYR A 471 -9.63 19.03 11.22
C TYR A 471 -9.92 20.20 10.28
N ILE A 472 -10.22 19.92 9.01
CA ILE A 472 -10.48 20.98 8.02
C ILE A 472 -11.73 21.79 8.34
N HIS A 473 -12.73 21.19 8.99
CA HIS A 473 -13.92 21.92 9.45
C HIS A 473 -13.65 22.82 10.66
N GLN A 474 -12.54 22.64 11.37
CA GLN A 474 -12.20 23.36 12.59
C GLN A 474 -11.13 24.44 12.37
N ASN A 475 -10.31 24.33 11.31
CA ASN A 475 -9.16 25.19 11.10
C ASN A 475 -9.31 26.00 9.82
N GLN A 476 -9.92 27.18 9.95
CA GLN A 476 -10.04 28.16 8.89
C GLN A 476 -8.67 28.80 8.60
N TYR A 477 -8.43 29.22 7.36
CA TYR A 477 -7.22 29.96 6.93
C TYR A 477 -5.89 29.19 6.97
N GLU A 478 -5.91 27.88 7.19
CA GLU A 478 -4.69 27.06 7.10
C GLU A 478 -4.20 26.87 5.65
N GLN A 479 -2.91 26.56 5.55
CA GLN A 479 -2.25 26.15 4.32
C GLN A 479 -2.21 24.63 4.20
N TYR A 480 -2.48 24.15 2.99
CA TYR A 480 -2.53 22.74 2.66
C TYR A 480 -1.60 22.46 1.49
N GLU A 481 -0.86 21.36 1.56
CA GLU A 481 -0.15 20.81 0.41
C GLU A 481 -1.17 20.01 -0.40
N ILE A 482 -1.58 20.54 -1.56
CA ILE A 482 -2.56 19.92 -2.46
C ILE A 482 -1.89 19.53 -3.77
N THR A 483 -1.98 18.23 -4.08
CA THR A 483 -1.39 17.63 -5.28
C THR A 483 -2.44 16.90 -6.11
N GLY A 484 -2.29 16.94 -7.44
CA GLY A 484 -3.26 16.36 -8.36
C GLY A 484 -3.45 17.22 -9.61
N PRO A 485 -4.48 16.92 -10.42
CA PRO A 485 -5.46 15.86 -10.21
C PRO A 485 -4.90 14.46 -10.48
N PHE A 486 -5.41 13.47 -9.74
CA PHE A 486 -5.01 12.07 -9.78
C PHE A 486 -6.21 11.15 -10.05
N GLY A 487 -5.88 9.87 -10.26
CA GLY A 487 -6.83 8.77 -10.44
C GLY A 487 -7.24 8.63 -11.90
N PRO A 488 -7.58 7.41 -12.37
CA PRO A 488 -8.11 7.23 -13.71
C PRO A 488 -9.42 8.01 -13.87
N SER A 489 -9.82 8.27 -15.12
CA SER A 489 -11.17 8.76 -15.38
C SER A 489 -12.22 7.74 -14.95
N LEU A 490 -13.49 8.12 -14.96
CA LEU A 490 -14.58 7.16 -14.83
C LEU A 490 -14.58 6.08 -15.94
N CYS A 491 -13.74 6.19 -16.98
CA CYS A 491 -13.69 5.27 -18.12
C CYS A 491 -15.10 4.99 -18.66
N LEU A 492 -15.84 6.07 -18.96
CA LEU A 492 -17.21 6.00 -19.45
C LEU A 492 -17.23 5.35 -20.85
N PRO A 493 -18.22 4.50 -21.16
CA PRO A 493 -18.41 4.03 -22.52
C PRO A 493 -18.88 5.19 -23.41
N LYS A 494 -18.51 5.18 -24.69
CA LYS A 494 -18.94 6.22 -25.66
C LYS A 494 -20.46 6.28 -25.83
N GLN A 495 -21.14 5.14 -25.67
CA GLN A 495 -22.59 4.99 -25.79
C GLN A 495 -23.09 3.85 -24.90
N GLY A 496 -24.40 3.79 -24.69
CA GLY A 496 -25.07 2.67 -24.02
C GLY A 496 -25.63 3.03 -22.65
N LYS A 497 -26.00 2.00 -21.88
CA LYS A 497 -26.63 2.16 -20.55
C LYS A 497 -25.62 1.88 -19.44
N ILE A 498 -25.54 2.76 -18.44
CA ILE A 498 -24.76 2.57 -17.23
C ILE A 498 -25.62 2.75 -15.98
N VAL A 499 -25.17 2.16 -14.87
CA VAL A 499 -25.77 2.36 -13.54
C VAL A 499 -24.73 2.99 -12.63
N ILE A 500 -25.13 4.04 -11.90
CA ILE A 500 -24.34 4.64 -10.83
C ILE A 500 -25.05 4.33 -9.52
N ILE A 501 -24.39 3.63 -8.60
CA ILE A 501 -24.94 3.27 -7.29
C ILE A 501 -24.09 3.96 -6.23
N CYS A 502 -24.66 4.92 -5.52
CA CYS A 502 -23.92 5.70 -4.55
C CYS A 502 -24.66 5.95 -3.24
N GLY A 503 -23.90 6.25 -2.19
CA GLY A 503 -24.42 6.57 -0.86
C GLY A 503 -23.78 7.82 -0.28
N GLY A 504 -24.60 8.81 0.12
CA GLY A 504 -24.14 10.06 0.70
C GLY A 504 -23.13 10.78 -0.19
N THR A 505 -21.91 11.04 0.32
CA THR A 505 -20.81 11.67 -0.43
C THR A 505 -20.24 10.79 -1.55
N GLY A 506 -20.72 9.57 -1.73
CA GLY A 506 -20.37 8.76 -2.90
C GLY A 506 -20.87 9.32 -4.23
N ILE A 507 -21.75 10.33 -4.21
CA ILE A 507 -22.21 11.02 -5.43
C ILE A 507 -21.16 11.96 -6.02
N LEU A 508 -20.22 12.44 -5.21
CA LEU A 508 -19.29 13.53 -5.58
C LEU A 508 -18.47 13.25 -6.86
N PRO A 509 -17.94 12.03 -7.10
CA PRO A 509 -17.22 11.71 -8.35
C PRO A 509 -18.05 11.84 -9.63
N PHE A 510 -19.39 11.87 -9.51
CA PHE A 510 -20.31 11.87 -10.63
C PHE A 510 -20.99 13.22 -10.86
N LEU A 511 -20.86 14.19 -9.95
CA LEU A 511 -21.60 15.45 -10.06
C LEU A 511 -21.24 16.25 -11.31
N ASP A 512 -19.96 16.33 -11.66
CA ASP A 512 -19.52 17.00 -12.89
C ASP A 512 -20.06 16.28 -14.14
N LEU A 513 -20.18 14.95 -14.12
CA LEU A 513 -20.80 14.18 -15.21
C LEU A 513 -22.31 14.46 -15.32
N LEU A 514 -23.00 14.55 -14.19
CA LEU A 514 -24.43 14.86 -14.15
C LEU A 514 -24.71 16.30 -14.59
N ASP A 515 -23.82 17.23 -14.25
CA ASP A 515 -23.89 18.62 -14.70
C ASP A 515 -23.66 18.72 -16.21
N PHE A 516 -22.67 18.02 -16.73
CA PHE A 516 -22.46 17.88 -18.17
C PHE A 516 -23.71 17.33 -18.88
N LEU A 517 -24.37 16.32 -18.31
CA LEU A 517 -25.60 15.75 -18.87
C LEU A 517 -26.78 16.73 -18.84
N LEU A 518 -26.91 17.52 -17.75
CA LEU A 518 -27.90 18.60 -17.67
C LEU A 518 -27.67 19.64 -18.75
N GLN A 519 -26.43 20.11 -18.92
CA GLN A 519 -26.10 21.09 -19.94
C GLN A 519 -26.30 20.54 -21.36
N SER A 520 -26.04 19.25 -21.59
CA SER A 520 -26.39 18.55 -22.85
C SER A 520 -27.89 18.58 -23.13
N VAL A 521 -28.72 18.30 -22.11
CA VAL A 521 -30.19 18.38 -22.25
C VAL A 521 -30.63 19.80 -22.58
N ILE A 522 -30.08 20.81 -21.91
CA ILE A 522 -30.37 22.22 -22.20
C ILE A 522 -29.97 22.57 -23.63
N TYR A 523 -28.77 22.18 -24.07
CA TYR A 523 -28.30 22.38 -25.44
C TYR A 523 -29.28 21.80 -26.46
N GLN A 524 -29.72 20.54 -26.28
CA GLN A 524 -30.64 19.88 -27.20
C GLN A 524 -32.02 20.56 -27.23
N ILE A 525 -32.52 21.06 -26.10
CA ILE A 525 -33.76 21.82 -26.04
C ILE A 525 -33.63 23.11 -26.86
N VAL A 526 -32.52 23.84 -26.68
CA VAL A 526 -32.27 25.10 -27.40
C VAL A 526 -32.05 24.85 -28.89
N GLU A 527 -31.28 23.83 -29.26
CA GLU A 527 -31.06 23.45 -30.66
C GLU A 527 -32.39 23.13 -31.35
N LYS A 528 -33.23 22.31 -30.71
CA LYS A 528 -34.54 21.91 -31.26
C LYS A 528 -35.51 23.09 -31.40
N ARG A 529 -35.48 24.06 -30.48
CA ARG A 529 -36.47 25.15 -30.46
C ARG A 529 -36.01 26.44 -31.14
N LEU A 530 -34.72 26.76 -31.04
CA LEU A 530 -34.15 28.05 -31.42
C LEU A 530 -33.01 27.93 -32.45
N GLY A 531 -32.57 26.72 -32.77
CA GLY A 531 -31.55 26.44 -33.78
C GLY A 531 -30.15 26.23 -33.22
N LYS A 532 -29.29 25.63 -34.05
CA LYS A 532 -27.94 25.18 -33.69
C LYS A 532 -26.98 26.31 -33.31
N ASP A 533 -27.06 27.45 -33.99
CA ASP A 533 -26.17 28.59 -33.73
C ASP A 533 -26.34 29.13 -32.31
N LEU A 534 -27.59 29.17 -31.82
CA LEU A 534 -27.88 29.65 -30.48
C LEU A 534 -27.46 28.63 -29.42
N ALA A 535 -27.69 27.35 -29.69
CA ALA A 535 -27.25 26.27 -28.81
C ALA A 535 -25.71 26.26 -28.66
N ASN A 536 -24.97 26.48 -29.76
CA ASN A 536 -23.51 26.56 -29.75
C ASN A 536 -22.97 27.70 -28.88
N LYS A 537 -23.68 28.84 -28.79
CA LYS A 537 -23.28 29.94 -27.89
C LYS A 537 -23.39 29.57 -26.41
N LEU A 538 -24.26 28.61 -26.08
CA LEU A 538 -24.46 28.11 -24.72
C LEU A 538 -23.61 26.88 -24.41
N ASN A 539 -22.84 26.35 -25.36
CA ASN A 539 -21.98 25.20 -25.09
C ASN A 539 -20.65 25.66 -24.47
N PRO A 540 -20.40 25.42 -23.17
CA PRO A 540 -19.15 25.80 -22.56
C PRO A 540 -18.04 24.77 -22.78
N TYR A 541 -18.35 23.63 -23.42
CA TYR A 541 -17.39 22.56 -23.66
C TYR A 541 -16.93 22.56 -25.11
N GLU A 542 -15.66 22.22 -25.30
CA GLU A 542 -15.08 22.01 -26.64
C GLU A 542 -15.56 20.70 -27.28
N SER A 543 -16.37 19.90 -26.58
CA SER A 543 -16.85 18.59 -27.02
C SER A 543 -18.31 18.62 -27.49
N GLU A 544 -18.67 17.69 -28.36
CA GLU A 544 -20.04 17.50 -28.82
C GLU A 544 -20.94 16.97 -27.69
N PHE A 545 -22.06 17.65 -27.45
CA PHE A 545 -23.03 17.30 -26.41
C PHE A 545 -23.90 16.07 -26.72
N HIS A 546 -23.78 15.48 -27.90
CA HIS A 546 -24.58 14.33 -28.30
C HIS A 546 -24.03 13.04 -27.71
N THR A 547 -24.41 12.74 -26.48
CA THR A 547 -24.09 11.46 -25.84
C THR A 547 -25.26 10.50 -26.03
N ASN A 548 -25.00 9.32 -26.57
CA ASN A 548 -25.94 8.19 -26.53
C ASN A 548 -25.82 7.42 -25.19
N LEU A 549 -25.42 8.12 -24.12
CA LEU A 549 -25.23 7.55 -22.80
C LEU A 549 -26.52 7.70 -21.99
N HIS A 550 -27.02 6.57 -21.50
CA HIS A 550 -28.17 6.52 -20.60
C HIS A 550 -27.68 6.19 -19.20
N ILE A 551 -27.94 7.09 -18.24
CA ILE A 551 -27.49 6.95 -16.86
C ILE A 551 -28.68 6.61 -15.96
N THR A 552 -28.60 5.49 -15.24
CA THR A 552 -29.48 5.21 -14.11
C THR A 552 -28.74 5.49 -12.80
N LEU A 553 -29.13 6.53 -12.08
CA LEU A 553 -28.60 6.88 -10.76
C LEU A 553 -29.44 6.24 -9.65
N VAL A 554 -28.82 5.40 -8.83
CA VAL A 554 -29.34 4.88 -7.57
C VAL A 554 -28.60 5.59 -6.43
N LEU A 555 -29.25 6.55 -5.79
CA LEU A 555 -28.66 7.35 -4.71
C LEU A 555 -29.32 7.01 -3.37
N ALA A 556 -28.52 6.68 -2.36
CA ALA A 556 -28.97 6.56 -0.98
C ALA A 556 -28.55 7.77 -0.16
N ALA A 557 -29.51 8.42 0.50
CA ALA A 557 -29.29 9.52 1.43
C ALA A 557 -30.12 9.34 2.71
N ASN A 558 -29.63 9.87 3.83
CA ASN A 558 -30.34 9.75 5.10
C ASN A 558 -31.57 10.68 5.17
N ASN A 559 -31.45 11.88 4.63
CA ASN A 559 -32.45 12.95 4.65
C ASN A 559 -32.20 13.91 3.47
N LYS A 560 -33.12 14.87 3.27
CA LYS A 560 -33.07 15.78 2.12
C LYS A 560 -31.88 16.74 2.18
N SER A 561 -31.39 17.09 3.36
CA SER A 561 -30.23 17.98 3.52
C SER A 561 -28.89 17.33 3.16
N GLU A 562 -28.84 16.00 3.02
CA GLU A 562 -27.69 15.26 2.51
C GLU A 562 -27.74 15.04 0.98
N LEU A 563 -28.73 15.59 0.27
CA LEU A 563 -28.87 15.52 -1.19
C LEU A 563 -27.96 16.53 -1.91
N ILE A 564 -26.66 16.26 -1.85
CA ILE A 564 -25.63 17.06 -2.53
C ILE A 564 -25.87 17.02 -4.04
N GLY A 565 -25.86 18.18 -4.70
CA GLY A 565 -26.08 18.30 -6.15
C GLY A 565 -27.54 18.21 -6.60
N SER A 566 -28.50 18.35 -5.69
CA SER A 566 -29.94 18.37 -6.03
C SER A 566 -30.33 19.45 -7.04
N ASN A 567 -29.60 20.56 -7.06
CA ASN A 567 -29.67 21.61 -8.08
C ASN A 567 -29.11 21.22 -9.46
N ILE A 568 -28.67 19.97 -9.64
CA ILE A 568 -28.22 19.42 -10.92
C ILE A 568 -29.19 18.33 -11.38
N TYR A 569 -29.37 17.26 -10.60
CA TYR A 569 -30.15 16.11 -11.07
C TYR A 569 -31.67 16.31 -11.03
N PHE A 570 -32.23 17.17 -10.18
CA PHE A 570 -33.67 17.46 -10.26
C PHE A 570 -34.03 18.29 -11.51
N PRO A 571 -33.31 19.39 -11.83
CA PRO A 571 -33.49 20.06 -13.12
C PRO A 571 -33.27 19.13 -14.32
N LEU A 572 -32.29 18.22 -14.26
CA LEU A 572 -32.05 17.24 -15.32
C LEU A 572 -33.28 16.35 -15.55
N ILE A 573 -33.90 15.84 -14.48
CA ILE A 573 -35.13 15.03 -14.57
C ILE A 573 -36.30 15.84 -15.13
N HIS A 574 -36.42 17.10 -14.71
CA HIS A 574 -37.49 17.98 -15.16
C HIS A 574 -37.35 18.32 -16.66
N LEU A 575 -36.19 18.85 -17.06
CA LEU A 575 -35.96 19.38 -18.40
C LEU A 575 -35.92 18.30 -19.47
N GLN A 576 -35.41 17.09 -19.17
CA GLN A 576 -35.41 16.01 -20.17
C GLN A 576 -36.82 15.58 -20.61
N LYS A 577 -37.88 15.90 -19.84
CA LYS A 577 -39.28 15.64 -20.24
C LYS A 577 -39.68 16.44 -21.49
N LEU A 578 -38.94 17.51 -21.83
CA LEU A 578 -39.14 18.31 -23.04
C LEU A 578 -38.50 17.69 -24.29
N LEU A 579 -37.71 16.64 -24.12
CA LEU A 579 -37.07 15.89 -25.20
C LEU A 579 -37.84 14.60 -25.49
N SER A 580 -37.68 14.07 -26.71
CA SER A 580 -38.28 12.79 -27.12
C SER A 580 -37.60 11.59 -26.47
N GLN A 581 -36.32 11.73 -26.10
CA GLN A 581 -35.51 10.66 -25.51
C GLN A 581 -34.98 11.11 -24.15
N GLN A 582 -35.22 10.29 -23.13
CA GLN A 582 -34.71 10.50 -21.77
C GLN A 582 -33.36 9.79 -21.61
N CYS A 583 -32.32 10.55 -21.28
CA CYS A 583 -30.97 10.04 -21.05
C CYS A 583 -30.69 9.76 -19.57
N PHE A 584 -31.57 10.16 -18.66
CA PHE A 584 -31.34 10.05 -17.22
C PHE A 584 -32.53 9.44 -16.48
N LYS A 585 -32.25 8.51 -15.57
CA LYS A 585 -33.23 7.94 -14.63
C LYS A 585 -32.65 8.01 -13.23
N MET A 586 -33.47 8.40 -12.25
CA MET A 586 -33.06 8.42 -10.86
C MET A 586 -33.98 7.56 -9.99
N ILE A 587 -33.36 6.80 -9.08
CA ILE A 587 -34.00 6.04 -8.02
C ILE A 587 -33.40 6.57 -6.72
N LEU A 588 -34.22 7.24 -5.92
CA LEU A 588 -33.77 7.90 -4.70
C LEU A 588 -34.19 7.10 -3.47
N LYS A 589 -33.21 6.51 -2.78
CA LYS A 589 -33.44 5.88 -1.50
C LYS A 589 -33.31 6.89 -0.38
N ILE A 590 -34.44 7.31 0.17
CA ILE A 590 -34.56 8.33 1.23
C ILE A 590 -35.84 8.08 2.04
N LYS A 591 -35.88 8.56 3.29
CA LYS A 591 -37.09 8.47 4.13
C LYS A 591 -38.16 9.50 3.76
N GLU A 592 -37.74 10.69 3.37
CA GLU A 592 -38.62 11.81 3.03
C GLU A 592 -39.00 11.76 1.55
N TRP A 593 -40.30 11.82 1.25
CA TRP A 593 -40.77 11.80 -0.13
C TRP A 593 -40.40 13.09 -0.86
N THR A 594 -40.07 12.98 -2.14
CA THR A 594 -39.87 14.11 -3.04
C THR A 594 -40.68 13.90 -4.30
N ASP A 595 -41.47 14.89 -4.68
CA ASP A 595 -42.21 14.88 -5.93
C ASP A 595 -41.22 14.84 -7.11
N ASP A 596 -41.64 14.31 -8.26
CA ASP A 596 -40.85 14.09 -9.48
C ASP A 596 -39.81 12.96 -9.51
N VAL A 597 -39.48 12.30 -8.40
CA VAL A 597 -38.48 11.22 -8.38
C VAL A 597 -39.02 9.93 -7.78
N CYS A 598 -38.56 8.79 -8.29
CA CYS A 598 -38.87 7.48 -7.73
C CYS A 598 -38.19 7.33 -6.35
N CYS A 599 -38.93 7.68 -5.28
CA CYS A 599 -38.52 7.49 -3.90
C CYS A 599 -38.77 6.05 -3.45
N VAL A 600 -37.78 5.46 -2.79
CA VAL A 600 -37.82 4.08 -2.29
C VAL A 600 -37.28 4.01 -0.86
N ASN A 601 -37.91 3.23 0.01
CA ASN A 601 -37.41 3.00 1.38
C ASN A 601 -36.82 1.58 1.56
N GLU A 602 -36.67 0.84 0.46
CA GLU A 602 -36.25 -0.56 0.48
C GLU A 602 -34.73 -0.71 0.73
N ARG A 603 -34.35 -1.85 1.32
CA ARG A 603 -32.92 -2.21 1.44
C ARG A 603 -32.38 -2.65 0.07
N PHE A 604 -31.12 -2.35 -0.20
CA PHE A 604 -30.46 -2.85 -1.39
C PHE A 604 -30.26 -4.37 -1.25
N ASN A 605 -31.06 -5.12 -2.00
CA ASN A 605 -31.04 -6.58 -2.08
C ASN A 605 -31.34 -7.00 -3.53
N LYS A 606 -31.34 -8.31 -3.80
CA LYS A 606 -31.59 -8.85 -5.14
C LYS A 606 -32.94 -8.37 -5.73
N VAL A 607 -33.99 -8.41 -4.90
CA VAL A 607 -35.36 -8.00 -5.27
C VAL A 607 -35.42 -6.53 -5.65
N PHE A 608 -34.76 -5.65 -4.89
CA PHE A 608 -34.68 -4.22 -5.17
C PHE A 608 -34.12 -3.95 -6.57
N PHE A 609 -32.98 -4.56 -6.90
CA PHE A 609 -32.34 -4.36 -8.18
C PHE A 609 -33.18 -4.92 -9.34
N GLN A 610 -33.76 -6.11 -9.18
CA GLN A 610 -34.68 -6.68 -10.18
C GLN A 610 -35.90 -5.78 -10.41
N LYS A 611 -36.48 -5.24 -9.35
CA LYS A 611 -37.68 -4.38 -9.40
C LYS A 611 -37.40 -3.02 -10.05
N HIS A 612 -36.32 -2.34 -9.64
CA HIS A 612 -36.12 -0.93 -10.01
C HIS A 612 -35.17 -0.72 -11.20
N ILE A 613 -34.18 -1.61 -11.38
CA ILE A 613 -33.25 -1.56 -12.51
C ILE A 613 -33.74 -2.45 -13.66
N GLY A 614 -34.42 -3.55 -13.38
CA GLY A 614 -34.95 -4.47 -14.39
C GLY A 614 -33.88 -5.43 -14.92
N PHE A 615 -33.88 -5.68 -16.24
CA PHE A 615 -32.92 -6.58 -16.87
C PHE A 615 -31.49 -6.02 -16.80
N ILE A 616 -30.66 -6.63 -15.96
CA ILE A 616 -29.29 -6.17 -15.68
C ILE A 616 -28.34 -6.34 -16.88
N SER A 617 -28.61 -7.32 -17.75
CA SER A 617 -27.79 -7.60 -18.95
C SER A 617 -27.76 -6.45 -19.97
N GLN A 618 -28.70 -5.49 -19.90
CA GLN A 618 -28.71 -4.33 -20.80
C GLN A 618 -27.66 -3.26 -20.44
N TYR A 619 -27.06 -3.35 -19.25
CA TYR A 619 -26.13 -2.34 -18.74
C TYR A 619 -24.69 -2.77 -19.00
N HIS A 620 -23.90 -1.83 -19.54
CA HIS A 620 -22.50 -2.08 -19.88
C HIS A 620 -21.61 -2.00 -18.65
N LYS A 621 -21.97 -1.13 -17.69
CA LYS A 621 -21.11 -0.84 -16.54
C LYS A 621 -21.91 -0.39 -15.32
N PHE A 622 -21.42 -0.79 -14.15
CA PHE A 622 -21.95 -0.47 -12.84
C PHE A 622 -20.88 0.23 -12.03
N TYR A 623 -21.16 1.48 -11.66
CA TYR A 623 -20.30 2.29 -10.81
C TYR A 623 -20.80 2.20 -9.37
N ILE A 624 -19.88 1.96 -8.43
CA ILE A 624 -20.20 1.82 -7.01
C ILE A 624 -19.30 2.76 -6.22
N CYS A 625 -19.91 3.68 -5.48
CA CYS A 625 -19.20 4.59 -4.58
C CYS A 625 -20.03 4.87 -3.32
N GLY A 626 -19.58 4.41 -2.17
CA GLY A 626 -20.32 4.60 -0.93
C GLY A 626 -19.56 4.14 0.30
N PRO A 627 -20.25 4.00 1.45
CA PRO A 627 -19.64 3.51 2.67
C PRO A 627 -19.10 2.07 2.50
N PRO A 628 -18.11 1.64 3.32
CA PRO A 628 -17.51 0.30 3.19
C PRO A 628 -18.52 -0.86 3.18
N SER A 629 -19.58 -0.77 3.98
CA SER A 629 -20.65 -1.79 3.99
C SER A 629 -21.37 -1.92 2.65
N MET A 630 -21.59 -0.80 1.95
CA MET A 630 -22.19 -0.77 0.63
C MET A 630 -21.23 -1.33 -0.42
N ASN A 631 -19.97 -0.89 -0.41
CA ASN A 631 -18.94 -1.37 -1.34
C ASN A 631 -18.68 -2.88 -1.19
N LYS A 632 -18.92 -3.46 -0.01
CA LYS A 632 -18.85 -4.90 0.21
C LYS A 632 -20.09 -5.65 -0.29
N THR A 633 -21.28 -5.09 -0.07
CA THR A 633 -22.54 -5.82 -0.26
C THR A 633 -23.04 -5.77 -1.70
N ILE A 634 -22.97 -4.60 -2.33
CA ILE A 634 -23.54 -4.37 -3.66
C ILE A 634 -22.87 -5.21 -4.77
N PRO A 635 -21.53 -5.34 -4.82
CA PRO A 635 -20.89 -6.18 -5.83
C PRO A 635 -21.37 -7.63 -5.79
N ASN A 636 -21.55 -8.20 -4.58
CA ASN A 636 -22.01 -9.58 -4.44
C ASN A 636 -23.44 -9.73 -4.95
N ILE A 637 -24.34 -8.80 -4.60
CA ILE A 637 -25.72 -8.81 -5.12
C ILE A 637 -25.75 -8.71 -6.65
N LEU A 638 -24.91 -7.86 -7.24
CA LEU A 638 -24.83 -7.70 -8.70
C LEU A 638 -24.25 -8.95 -9.38
N LYS A 639 -23.23 -9.58 -8.79
CA LYS A 639 -22.68 -10.87 -9.27
C LYS A 639 -23.74 -11.98 -9.21
N ASP A 640 -24.53 -12.04 -8.14
CA ASP A 640 -25.67 -12.98 -7.99
C ASP A 640 -26.82 -12.74 -8.98
N LEU A 641 -26.79 -11.58 -9.65
CA LEU A 641 -27.70 -11.18 -10.72
C LEU A 641 -27.07 -11.32 -12.12
N GLY A 642 -25.86 -11.89 -12.21
CA GLY A 642 -25.16 -12.17 -13.47
C GLY A 642 -24.26 -11.04 -13.97
N VAL A 643 -24.02 -9.98 -13.19
CA VAL A 643 -23.03 -8.95 -13.58
C VAL A 643 -21.63 -9.53 -13.50
N GLN A 644 -20.90 -9.46 -14.61
CA GLN A 644 -19.50 -9.86 -14.67
C GLN A 644 -18.62 -8.89 -13.88
N GLU A 645 -17.57 -9.40 -13.25
CA GLU A 645 -16.69 -8.60 -12.39
C GLU A 645 -16.03 -7.43 -13.13
N GLN A 646 -15.67 -7.61 -14.40
CA GLN A 646 -15.12 -6.54 -15.25
C GLN A 646 -16.07 -5.36 -15.49
N ASN A 647 -17.39 -5.57 -15.32
CA ASN A 647 -18.40 -4.53 -15.49
C ASN A 647 -18.66 -3.77 -14.17
N LEU A 648 -18.05 -4.19 -13.06
CA LEU A 648 -18.12 -3.52 -11.76
C LEU A 648 -16.94 -2.57 -11.61
N HIS A 649 -17.24 -1.30 -11.34
CA HIS A 649 -16.22 -0.26 -11.19
C HIS A 649 -16.37 0.47 -9.86
N PHE A 650 -15.35 0.36 -9.01
CA PHE A 650 -15.30 1.03 -7.71
C PHE A 650 -14.64 2.39 -7.85
N VAL A 651 -15.41 3.44 -7.59
CA VAL A 651 -14.92 4.83 -7.66
C VAL A 651 -14.39 5.28 -6.31
#